data_AF-A0A3R9M993-F1
#
_entry.id   AF-A0A3R9M993-F1
#
_cell.length_a   1.000
_cell.length_b   1.000
_cell.length_c   1.000
_cell.angle_alpha   90.00
_cell.angle_beta   90.00
_cell.angle_gamma   90.00
#
_symmetry.space_group_name_H-M   'P 1'
#
loop_
_entity.id
_entity.type
_entity.pdbx_description
1 polymer ?
#
loop_
_entity_poly.entity_id
_entity_poly.type
_entity_poly.pdbx_seq_one_letter_code
_entity_poly.pdbx_strand_id
1 'polypeptide(L)'
;MTKLDLFRPSLPLKLRTMKSKILPLVALFFMLAGTATAQKGINYKALIKDDSGNVVANQNITIEFSILEGPEIGFLNPVYIETHTVTTDANGIVIANIGEGNPEAGYEDVYETINWGSYFGSHFLKVQIDTGSGLTDMGTTEFKAVPFALYAENTNDTGLEIVNEGSGNGYRFIGRNPDFYGTIGDRAVDLSYSPASSTTRGATGNYAVALGYQTTASGHGSFASGIITMASGTQATALGSGTIASGHTSIALGQSTIAEAPNTTAIGLFNVGGGDPLLASENDPLFEVGNGKFIDGTNDIRSNALTVLRNGTVTAPSFEIEQITDPKALITKEYADANYSGGGTGTSPTGLEALDEGNGTGWRLIGSNPNNFGDIGLNAVDLSVSLSSDDTRGATGAHSFASGYLTKASGNFSTAIGVSSNASGSNSIALGDTASAYGYRSFASGYFSNAEGESSVAIGEGTQAIGISSMAFGRGTYATGNYSLAAGYGNTANASNSVALGINTIASGVSSFAFGALSGASGSNAFAGGYESVASGDYSVALGYQVEANNIYATSLGAQTIASGMGSTAMGTLTIASSISSTAMGNETEASGLTSTAMGSGTIASGETSTAMGSGTLASGTHSTAIGYNTIADDFSSTVVGYFNNESATTTSLFQIGNGTNSTARSNAFTVVQSGNVGITTSNPVSKLHITGGTDATYADTSGFVVLGDVTGDNIVIDSNEILARNNGIASGLYLQQSGGDVYAGGAVVHSSDRRLKRNIETLPYGLEEVLQLAPKQYYWKNRGVQTRKTLGLIAQEVQPIINEIVHEAGDKDKTLSVSYTELIPVLIKAIQEQQAIIDQQAQTIQNQETASAEQSQVLEALLKRVEALEKNKHNDKAVMASATKQSQQ
;
A
#
# COMPACT_ATOMS: atom_id res chain seq x y z
N MET A 1 6.58 -25.27 -4.71
CA MET A 1 5.91 -25.38 -3.39
C MET A 1 4.87 -24.28 -3.38
N THR A 2 3.56 -24.50 -3.27
CA THR A 2 2.80 -25.56 -2.62
C THR A 2 1.44 -25.69 -3.32
N LYS A 3 1.07 -26.92 -3.65
CA LYS A 3 -0.27 -27.33 -4.10
C LYS A 3 -1.27 -27.16 -2.94
N LEU A 4 -2.49 -26.74 -3.24
CA LEU A 4 -3.64 -26.87 -2.33
C LEU A 4 -4.76 -27.60 -3.09
N ASP A 5 -4.97 -28.87 -2.73
CA ASP A 5 -5.96 -29.77 -3.31
C ASP A 5 -7.36 -29.46 -2.75
N LEU A 6 -8.32 -29.24 -3.65
CA LEU A 6 -9.76 -29.27 -3.38
C LEU A 6 -10.24 -30.73 -3.26
N PHE A 7 -10.91 -31.06 -2.15
CA PHE A 7 -11.69 -32.29 -2.01
C PHE A 7 -13.15 -32.05 -2.42
N ARG A 8 -13.57 -32.67 -3.52
CA ARG A 8 -14.95 -33.15 -3.77
C ARG A 8 -14.84 -34.48 -4.53
N PRO A 9 -15.46 -35.57 -4.05
CA PRO A 9 -15.71 -36.72 -4.90
C PRO A 9 -17.18 -36.74 -5.34
N SER A 10 -17.36 -36.57 -6.65
CA SER A 10 -18.55 -36.94 -7.41
C SER A 10 -18.64 -38.47 -7.56
N LEU A 11 -19.84 -39.00 -7.42
CA LEU A 11 -20.21 -40.37 -7.80
C LEU A 11 -19.80 -40.73 -9.24
N PRO A 12 -19.65 -42.04 -9.52
CA PRO A 12 -20.19 -42.58 -10.76
C PRO A 12 -21.07 -43.83 -10.55
N LEU A 13 -22.20 -43.83 -11.26
CA LEU A 13 -23.01 -45.00 -11.59
C LEU A 13 -22.20 -46.04 -12.38
N LYS A 14 -22.46 -47.34 -12.14
CA LYS A 14 -22.53 -48.37 -13.21
C LYS A 14 -23.44 -49.54 -12.82
N LEU A 15 -24.38 -49.84 -13.72
CA LEU A 15 -25.40 -50.90 -13.71
C LEU A 15 -24.85 -52.35 -13.71
N ARG A 16 -25.55 -53.31 -13.06
CA ARG A 16 -26.24 -54.46 -13.72
C ARG A 16 -26.98 -55.42 -12.74
N THR A 17 -28.32 -55.38 -12.82
CA THR A 17 -29.31 -56.49 -12.96
C THR A 17 -29.34 -57.77 -12.09
N MET A 18 -30.50 -57.91 -11.37
CA MET A 18 -31.49 -59.02 -11.31
C MET A 18 -31.56 -60.03 -10.12
N LYS A 19 -32.74 -59.96 -9.42
CA LYS A 19 -33.61 -61.00 -8.79
C LYS A 19 -33.12 -61.66 -7.47
N SER A 20 -33.94 -62.04 -6.46
CA SER A 20 -35.38 -62.01 -6.14
C SER A 20 -35.63 -62.72 -4.78
N LYS A 21 -36.37 -62.09 -3.84
CA LYS A 21 -37.33 -62.67 -2.85
C LYS A 21 -36.89 -63.77 -1.84
N ILE A 22 -36.43 -63.42 -0.62
CA ILE A 22 -36.44 -64.32 0.57
C ILE A 22 -36.83 -63.63 1.91
N LEU A 23 -37.02 -62.30 1.97
CA LEU A 23 -37.04 -61.61 3.28
C LEU A 23 -38.37 -61.48 4.09
N PRO A 24 -39.60 -61.84 3.64
CA PRO A 24 -40.79 -61.64 4.48
C PRO A 24 -41.27 -62.86 5.28
N LEU A 25 -40.59 -64.02 5.24
CA LEU A 25 -41.08 -65.26 5.87
C LEU A 25 -40.69 -65.44 7.35
N VAL A 26 -39.74 -64.67 7.88
CA VAL A 26 -39.19 -64.85 9.24
C VAL A 26 -39.93 -64.02 10.31
N ALA A 27 -40.69 -62.99 9.90
CA ALA A 27 -41.44 -62.14 10.83
C ALA A 27 -42.73 -62.79 11.38
N LEU A 28 -43.19 -63.91 10.82
CA LEU A 28 -44.45 -64.55 11.22
C LEU A 28 -44.27 -65.57 12.38
N PHE A 29 -43.05 -65.91 12.79
CA PHE A 29 -42.81 -67.00 13.75
C PHE A 29 -42.76 -66.59 15.24
N PHE A 30 -42.83 -65.30 15.57
CA PHE A 30 -42.66 -64.80 16.96
C PHE A 30 -43.95 -64.35 17.68
N MET A 31 -45.14 -64.62 17.14
CA MET A 31 -46.43 -64.16 17.71
C MET A 31 -47.27 -65.21 18.48
N LEU A 32 -46.74 -66.39 18.81
CA LEU A 32 -47.48 -67.38 19.61
C LEU A 32 -46.66 -67.95 20.77
N ALA A 33 -46.81 -67.38 21.97
CA ALA A 33 -46.80 -68.10 23.26
C ALA A 33 -46.91 -67.13 24.45
N GLY A 34 -48.05 -67.15 25.14
CA GLY A 34 -48.23 -66.50 26.44
C GLY A 34 -49.67 -66.66 26.94
N THR A 35 -49.95 -67.72 27.69
CA THR A 35 -51.21 -67.87 28.43
C THR A 35 -50.94 -67.67 29.92
N ALA A 36 -51.62 -66.70 30.54
CA ALA A 36 -51.66 -66.49 31.98
C ALA A 36 -52.90 -67.22 32.55
N THR A 37 -52.76 -67.97 33.63
CA THR A 37 -53.89 -68.57 34.36
C THR A 37 -54.40 -67.61 35.43
N ALA A 38 -55.71 -67.34 35.47
CA ALA A 38 -56.35 -66.43 36.41
C ALA A 38 -56.63 -67.10 37.77
N GLN A 39 -56.59 -66.32 38.86
CA GLN A 39 -56.84 -66.73 40.25
C GLN A 39 -58.33 -67.03 40.49
N LYS A 40 -58.65 -68.11 41.24
CA LYS A 40 -59.99 -68.73 41.31
C LYS A 40 -60.85 -68.44 42.56
N GLY A 41 -60.36 -67.74 43.58
CA GLY A 41 -61.11 -67.41 44.82
C GLY A 41 -61.06 -65.93 45.22
N ILE A 42 -61.85 -65.51 46.22
CA ILE A 42 -61.86 -64.13 46.77
C ILE A 42 -61.03 -64.05 48.06
N ASN A 43 -59.99 -63.23 48.09
CA ASN A 43 -59.17 -63.06 49.31
C ASN A 43 -59.91 -62.23 50.37
N TYR A 44 -60.00 -62.74 51.59
CA TYR A 44 -60.60 -62.09 52.76
C TYR A 44 -59.57 -61.93 53.89
N LYS A 45 -59.55 -60.74 54.51
CA LYS A 45 -58.67 -60.43 55.64
C LYS A 45 -59.43 -59.59 56.66
N ALA A 46 -59.39 -60.00 57.93
CA ALA A 46 -60.09 -59.30 59.02
C ALA A 46 -59.27 -59.26 60.31
N LEU A 47 -59.62 -58.32 61.20
CA LEU A 47 -59.14 -58.19 62.57
C LEU A 47 -60.25 -58.61 63.53
N ILE A 48 -59.97 -59.57 64.39
CA ILE A 48 -60.96 -60.21 65.27
C ILE A 48 -60.84 -59.67 66.69
N LYS A 49 -61.99 -59.29 67.24
CA LYS A 49 -62.11 -58.72 68.59
C LYS A 49 -63.24 -59.41 69.36
N ASP A 50 -63.11 -59.43 70.69
CA ASP A 50 -64.15 -59.88 71.61
C ASP A 50 -65.22 -58.80 71.85
N ASP A 51 -66.30 -59.16 72.55
CA ASP A 51 -67.44 -58.26 72.85
C ASP A 51 -67.06 -57.05 73.72
N SER A 52 -65.87 -57.07 74.35
CA SER A 52 -65.32 -55.93 75.10
C SER A 52 -64.41 -55.05 74.23
N GLY A 53 -64.24 -55.38 72.94
CA GLY A 53 -63.42 -54.66 71.98
C GLY A 53 -61.93 -54.97 72.03
N ASN A 54 -61.52 -55.98 72.82
CA ASN A 54 -60.12 -56.44 72.87
C ASN A 54 -59.82 -57.40 71.73
N VAL A 55 -58.57 -57.44 71.31
CA VAL A 55 -58.12 -58.29 70.21
C VAL A 55 -58.09 -59.76 70.65
N VAL A 56 -58.73 -60.65 69.87
CA VAL A 56 -58.65 -62.10 70.07
C VAL A 56 -57.36 -62.58 69.41
N ALA A 57 -56.27 -62.66 70.18
CA ALA A 57 -54.94 -62.98 69.65
C ALA A 57 -54.54 -64.44 69.91
N ASN A 58 -53.90 -65.09 68.92
CA ASN A 58 -53.38 -66.46 68.99
C ASN A 58 -54.40 -67.53 69.40
N GLN A 59 -55.67 -67.33 69.04
CA GLN A 59 -56.73 -68.31 69.27
C GLN A 59 -57.24 -68.90 67.94
N ASN A 60 -57.59 -70.18 67.98
CA ASN A 60 -58.34 -70.81 66.90
C ASN A 60 -59.76 -70.28 66.91
N ILE A 61 -60.18 -69.74 65.77
CA ILE A 61 -61.53 -69.30 65.53
C ILE A 61 -62.08 -70.01 64.31
N THR A 62 -63.39 -70.12 64.23
CA THR A 62 -64.07 -70.57 63.01
C THR A 62 -64.77 -69.38 62.37
N ILE A 63 -64.54 -69.19 61.07
CA ILE A 63 -65.17 -68.15 60.26
C ILE A 63 -66.06 -68.85 59.24
N GLU A 64 -67.32 -68.45 59.18
CA GLU A 64 -68.27 -68.88 58.16
C GLU A 64 -68.50 -67.73 57.18
N PHE A 65 -68.34 -68.03 55.89
CA PHE A 65 -68.67 -67.14 54.80
C PHE A 65 -69.91 -67.66 54.10
N SER A 66 -70.94 -66.81 54.01
CA SER A 66 -72.11 -67.09 53.18
C SER A 66 -72.18 -66.06 52.05
N ILE A 67 -72.17 -66.52 50.80
CA ILE A 67 -72.56 -65.71 49.66
C ILE A 67 -74.06 -65.82 49.52
N LEU A 68 -74.73 -64.68 49.58
CA LEU A 68 -76.16 -64.53 49.47
C LEU A 68 -76.51 -63.80 48.18
N GLU A 69 -77.61 -64.18 47.54
CA GLU A 69 -78.13 -63.51 46.34
C GLU A 69 -79.51 -62.91 46.64
N GLY A 70 -79.73 -61.68 46.19
CA GLY A 70 -81.03 -61.03 46.23
C GLY A 70 -80.96 -59.53 45.89
N PRO A 71 -82.10 -58.85 45.75
CA PRO A 71 -82.12 -57.46 45.31
C PRO A 71 -81.66 -56.46 46.39
N GLU A 72 -81.87 -56.77 47.69
CA GLU A 72 -81.51 -55.90 48.82
C GLU A 72 -81.45 -56.67 50.16
N ILE A 73 -80.76 -56.09 51.15
CA ILE A 73 -80.58 -56.69 52.49
C ILE A 73 -81.96 -56.82 53.18
N GLY A 74 -82.48 -58.05 53.26
CA GLY A 74 -83.80 -58.38 53.80
C GLY A 74 -84.51 -59.51 53.06
N PHE A 75 -84.15 -59.73 51.78
CA PHE A 75 -84.67 -60.81 50.91
C PHE A 75 -83.54 -61.63 50.28
N LEU A 76 -82.48 -61.91 51.05
CA LEU A 76 -81.28 -62.59 50.57
C LEU A 76 -81.38 -64.10 50.80
N ASN A 77 -81.13 -64.89 49.76
CA ASN A 77 -81.03 -66.35 49.86
C ASN A 77 -79.56 -66.78 49.83
N PRO A 78 -79.09 -67.66 50.72
CA PRO A 78 -77.74 -68.21 50.63
C PRO A 78 -77.61 -69.08 49.38
N VAL A 79 -76.66 -68.72 48.51
CA VAL A 79 -76.30 -69.49 47.31
C VAL A 79 -75.02 -70.31 47.52
N TYR A 80 -74.19 -69.92 48.49
CA TYR A 80 -72.98 -70.67 48.84
C TYR A 80 -72.59 -70.40 50.30
N ILE A 81 -72.22 -71.45 51.05
CA ILE A 81 -71.74 -71.32 52.44
C ILE A 81 -70.50 -72.20 52.62
N GLU A 82 -69.46 -71.63 53.23
CA GLU A 82 -68.25 -72.37 53.61
C GLU A 82 -67.73 -71.93 54.98
N THR A 83 -67.00 -72.83 55.64
CA THR A 83 -66.35 -72.58 56.92
C THR A 83 -64.84 -72.73 56.82
N HIS A 84 -64.13 -71.88 57.55
CA HIS A 84 -62.68 -71.89 57.71
C HIS A 84 -62.36 -71.96 59.19
N THR A 85 -61.49 -72.90 59.59
CA THR A 85 -60.92 -72.89 60.94
C THR A 85 -59.51 -72.33 60.86
N VAL A 86 -59.30 -71.12 61.37
CA VAL A 86 -58.04 -70.36 61.26
C VAL A 86 -57.58 -69.88 62.62
N THR A 87 -56.26 -69.78 62.82
CA THR A 87 -55.68 -69.21 64.04
C THR A 87 -55.44 -67.72 63.83
N THR A 88 -55.99 -66.88 64.70
CA THR A 88 -55.70 -65.45 64.76
C THR A 88 -54.23 -65.22 65.09
N ASP A 89 -53.57 -64.23 64.47
CA ASP A 89 -52.19 -63.89 64.82
C ASP A 89 -52.09 -63.12 66.17
N ALA A 90 -50.89 -62.71 66.54
CA ALA A 90 -50.66 -61.95 67.78
C ALA A 90 -51.38 -60.59 67.82
N ASN A 91 -51.84 -60.09 66.69
CA ASN A 91 -52.63 -58.87 66.55
C ASN A 91 -54.10 -59.17 66.22
N GLY A 92 -54.55 -60.42 66.32
CA GLY A 92 -55.92 -60.85 66.06
C GLY A 92 -56.33 -60.88 64.59
N ILE A 93 -55.37 -60.85 63.66
CA ILE A 93 -55.66 -60.84 62.22
C ILE A 93 -55.79 -62.27 61.69
N VAL A 94 -56.72 -62.44 60.74
CA VAL A 94 -56.94 -63.66 59.98
C VAL A 94 -56.97 -63.38 58.48
N ILE A 95 -56.50 -64.34 57.69
CA ILE A 95 -56.55 -64.33 56.22
C ILE A 95 -57.17 -65.65 55.79
N ALA A 96 -58.19 -65.59 54.93
CA ALA A 96 -58.86 -66.75 54.35
C ALA A 96 -59.23 -66.44 52.90
N ASN A 97 -59.30 -67.47 52.05
CA ASN A 97 -59.76 -67.33 50.67
C ASN A 97 -61.14 -67.94 50.52
N ILE A 98 -62.10 -67.12 50.10
CA ILE A 98 -63.46 -67.53 49.88
C ILE A 98 -63.53 -68.36 48.60
N GLY A 99 -64.05 -69.58 48.70
CA GLY A 99 -64.07 -70.61 47.65
C GLY A 99 -63.00 -71.70 47.82
N GLU A 100 -62.16 -71.61 48.85
CA GLU A 100 -61.13 -72.62 49.22
C GLU A 100 -61.40 -73.23 50.61
N GLY A 101 -62.52 -72.90 51.26
CA GLY A 101 -62.89 -73.41 52.58
C GLY A 101 -63.54 -74.79 52.54
N ASN A 102 -64.05 -75.21 53.70
CA ASN A 102 -64.87 -76.42 53.80
C ASN A 102 -66.34 -76.04 53.57
N PRO A 103 -66.93 -76.33 52.40
CA PRO A 103 -68.34 -76.02 52.13
C PRO A 103 -69.26 -76.80 53.07
N GLU A 104 -70.35 -76.17 53.52
CA GLU A 104 -71.32 -76.83 54.40
C GLU A 104 -72.23 -77.78 53.61
N ALA A 105 -72.45 -78.99 54.15
CA ALA A 105 -73.23 -80.03 53.48
C ALA A 105 -74.73 -79.66 53.45
N GLY A 106 -75.26 -79.39 52.25
CA GLY A 106 -76.66 -78.98 52.03
C GLY A 106 -76.83 -77.88 50.97
N TYR A 107 -75.74 -77.24 50.55
CA TYR A 107 -75.66 -76.32 49.42
C TYR A 107 -74.83 -77.01 48.31
N GLU A 108 -75.46 -77.49 47.24
CA GLU A 108 -74.85 -78.37 46.24
C GLU A 108 -73.95 -77.67 45.19
N ASP A 109 -73.49 -76.45 45.45
CA ASP A 109 -72.66 -75.69 44.51
C ASP A 109 -71.21 -75.57 44.99
N VAL A 110 -70.28 -76.09 44.17
CA VAL A 110 -68.86 -75.76 44.26
C VAL A 110 -68.74 -74.29 43.88
N TYR A 111 -67.88 -73.51 44.54
CA TYR A 111 -67.75 -72.06 44.33
C TYR A 111 -67.70 -71.60 42.84
N GLU A 112 -67.23 -72.45 41.93
CA GLU A 112 -67.16 -72.22 40.48
C GLU A 112 -68.54 -72.17 39.76
N THR A 113 -69.61 -72.72 40.33
CA THR A 113 -70.95 -72.78 39.69
C THR A 113 -71.85 -71.61 40.04
N ILE A 114 -71.42 -70.70 40.92
CA ILE A 114 -72.18 -69.51 41.29
C ILE A 114 -72.46 -68.67 40.04
N ASN A 115 -73.74 -68.39 39.77
CA ASN A 115 -74.14 -67.53 38.66
C ASN A 115 -73.96 -66.04 39.01
N TRP A 116 -72.74 -65.56 38.81
CA TRP A 116 -72.38 -64.16 39.04
C TRP A 116 -73.11 -63.15 38.12
N GLY A 117 -73.74 -63.62 37.03
CA GLY A 117 -74.41 -62.81 36.02
C GLY A 117 -75.93 -62.76 36.13
N SER A 118 -76.50 -63.24 37.23
CA SER A 118 -77.94 -63.29 37.46
C SER A 118 -78.63 -61.94 37.22
N TYR A 119 -79.73 -61.98 36.46
CA TYR A 119 -80.60 -60.81 36.19
C TYR A 119 -81.38 -60.35 37.43
N PHE A 120 -81.40 -61.16 38.50
CA PHE A 120 -82.35 -61.05 39.61
C PHE A 120 -81.81 -60.39 40.90
N GLY A 121 -80.54 -59.96 40.96
CA GLY A 121 -80.06 -59.17 42.10
C GLY A 121 -78.54 -59.13 42.29
N SER A 122 -78.10 -58.32 43.26
CA SER A 122 -76.70 -58.24 43.67
C SER A 122 -76.31 -59.42 44.56
N HIS A 123 -75.01 -59.72 44.62
CA HIS A 123 -74.46 -60.71 45.54
C HIS A 123 -73.94 -60.03 46.81
N PHE A 124 -74.10 -60.68 47.96
CA PHE A 124 -73.69 -60.18 49.27
C PHE A 124 -72.84 -61.22 49.99
N LEU A 125 -71.84 -60.78 50.74
CA LEU A 125 -71.05 -61.61 51.64
C LEU A 125 -71.51 -61.37 53.07
N LYS A 126 -72.02 -62.42 53.71
CA LYS A 126 -72.25 -62.48 55.15
C LYS A 126 -71.08 -63.20 55.81
N VAL A 127 -70.59 -62.63 56.92
CA VAL A 127 -69.48 -63.21 57.68
C VAL A 127 -69.93 -63.48 59.11
N GLN A 128 -69.76 -64.70 59.57
CA GLN A 128 -70.03 -65.08 60.96
C GLN A 128 -68.76 -65.67 61.58
N ILE A 129 -68.53 -65.40 62.87
CA ILE A 129 -67.32 -65.83 63.56
C ILE A 129 -67.67 -66.47 64.90
N ASP A 130 -67.07 -67.63 65.17
CA ASP A 130 -67.11 -68.32 66.46
C ASP A 130 -65.73 -68.26 67.12
N THR A 131 -65.67 -67.64 68.31
CA THR A 131 -64.47 -67.54 69.14
C THR A 131 -64.51 -68.51 70.35
N GLY A 132 -65.49 -69.42 70.40
CA GLY A 132 -65.68 -70.42 71.46
C GLY A 132 -67.04 -70.35 72.16
N SER A 133 -67.95 -69.48 71.73
CA SER A 133 -69.29 -69.28 72.32
C SER A 133 -70.44 -69.41 71.30
N GLY A 134 -70.15 -69.87 70.09
CA GLY A 134 -71.10 -69.97 68.97
C GLY A 134 -70.89 -68.89 67.91
N LEU A 135 -71.46 -69.10 66.73
CA LEU A 135 -71.35 -68.18 65.59
C LEU A 135 -72.03 -66.84 65.89
N THR A 136 -71.25 -65.77 65.80
CA THR A 136 -71.71 -64.39 65.96
C THR A 136 -71.66 -63.68 64.60
N ASP A 137 -72.72 -62.96 64.24
CA ASP A 137 -72.82 -62.25 62.96
C ASP A 137 -71.96 -60.97 62.97
N MET A 138 -71.02 -60.88 62.03
CA MET A 138 -70.11 -59.74 61.88
C MET A 138 -70.59 -58.75 60.81
N GLY A 139 -71.72 -59.03 60.16
CA GLY A 139 -72.37 -58.16 59.17
C GLY A 139 -72.43 -58.78 57.76
N THR A 140 -73.33 -58.20 56.95
CA THR A 140 -73.53 -58.57 55.54
C THR A 140 -73.21 -57.38 54.64
N THR A 141 -72.35 -57.59 53.64
CA THR A 141 -71.86 -56.53 52.73
C THR A 141 -72.07 -56.92 51.28
N GLU A 142 -72.55 -56.00 50.44
CA GLU A 142 -72.73 -56.23 49.00
C GLU A 142 -71.38 -56.28 48.25
N PHE A 143 -71.22 -57.24 47.32
CA PHE A 143 -70.16 -57.21 46.32
C PHE A 143 -70.43 -56.11 45.29
N LYS A 144 -69.58 -55.09 45.25
CA LYS A 144 -69.68 -54.01 44.25
C LYS A 144 -69.17 -54.38 42.87
N ALA A 145 -68.43 -55.49 42.77
CA ALA A 145 -68.01 -56.11 41.52
C ALA A 145 -67.85 -57.61 41.74
N VAL A 146 -68.36 -58.41 40.82
CA VAL A 146 -68.19 -59.86 40.77
C VAL A 146 -66.98 -60.23 39.89
N PRO A 147 -66.37 -61.43 40.00
CA PRO A 147 -65.18 -61.79 39.23
C PRO A 147 -65.44 -61.83 37.71
N PHE A 148 -64.94 -60.84 36.97
CA PHE A 148 -65.15 -60.66 35.51
C PHE A 148 -64.77 -61.85 34.62
N ALA A 149 -63.80 -62.68 35.05
CA ALA A 149 -63.31 -63.81 34.25
C ALA A 149 -64.30 -64.98 34.16
N LEU A 150 -65.25 -65.11 35.09
CA LEU A 150 -66.23 -66.20 35.12
C LEU A 150 -67.55 -65.86 34.40
N TYR A 151 -67.78 -64.58 34.07
CA TYR A 151 -68.98 -64.09 33.37
C TYR A 151 -68.92 -64.23 31.83
N ALA A 152 -67.74 -64.40 31.24
CA ALA A 152 -67.54 -64.28 29.79
C ALA A 152 -67.70 -65.59 28.96
N GLU A 153 -67.94 -66.75 29.59
CA GLU A 153 -67.88 -68.06 28.90
C GLU A 153 -69.19 -68.51 28.21
N ASN A 154 -70.33 -67.81 28.40
CA ASN A 154 -71.67 -68.35 28.06
C ASN A 154 -72.53 -67.59 26.99
N THR A 155 -71.96 -66.90 25.98
CA THR A 155 -72.78 -66.10 25.00
C THR A 155 -72.64 -66.47 23.50
N ASN A 156 -73.33 -67.50 22.98
CA ASN A 156 -73.16 -68.01 21.59
C ASN A 156 -74.33 -67.82 20.55
N ASP A 157 -75.27 -66.88 20.70
CA ASP A 157 -76.46 -66.76 19.80
C ASP A 157 -76.47 -65.56 18.80
N THR A 158 -75.32 -65.06 18.34
CA THR A 158 -75.26 -63.96 17.34
C THR A 158 -74.16 -64.18 16.29
N GLY A 159 -74.47 -64.27 14.98
CA GLY A 159 -73.47 -64.49 13.93
C GLY A 159 -73.95 -64.67 12.47
N LEU A 160 -73.06 -65.18 11.61
CA LEU A 160 -73.28 -65.49 10.19
C LEU A 160 -73.44 -66.99 9.96
N GLU A 161 -74.35 -67.41 9.08
CA GLU A 161 -74.47 -68.77 8.55
C GLU A 161 -73.94 -68.89 7.11
N ILE A 162 -73.46 -70.09 6.76
CA ILE A 162 -73.10 -70.43 5.38
C ILE A 162 -74.36 -70.88 4.64
N VAL A 163 -74.68 -70.21 3.54
CA VAL A 163 -75.85 -70.48 2.70
C VAL A 163 -75.38 -70.84 1.29
N ASN A 164 -75.95 -71.90 0.71
CA ASN A 164 -75.71 -72.29 -0.68
C ASN A 164 -77.03 -72.41 -1.42
N GLU A 165 -77.31 -71.46 -2.31
CA GLU A 165 -78.55 -71.35 -3.09
C GLU A 165 -78.33 -71.68 -4.59
N GLY A 166 -77.29 -72.47 -4.91
CA GLY A 166 -77.02 -72.96 -6.28
C GLY A 166 -75.94 -72.19 -7.05
N SER A 167 -75.41 -71.09 -6.48
CA SER A 167 -74.30 -70.31 -7.08
C SER A 167 -72.97 -70.46 -6.35
N GLY A 168 -72.88 -71.29 -5.30
CA GLY A 168 -71.68 -71.44 -4.45
C GLY A 168 -72.00 -71.22 -2.97
N ASN A 169 -70.96 -71.15 -2.12
CA ASN A 169 -71.15 -70.91 -0.68
C ASN A 169 -71.04 -69.41 -0.37
N GLY A 170 -72.11 -68.77 0.08
CA GLY A 170 -72.14 -67.40 0.59
C GLY A 170 -72.44 -67.35 2.10
N TYR A 171 -72.41 -66.15 2.68
CA TYR A 171 -72.64 -65.93 4.12
C TYR A 171 -73.80 -64.95 4.33
N ARG A 172 -74.77 -65.29 5.17
CA ARG A 172 -75.91 -64.43 5.55
C ARG A 172 -76.12 -64.46 7.06
N PHE A 173 -76.78 -63.47 7.66
CA PHE A 173 -77.16 -63.55 9.08
C PHE A 173 -78.03 -64.78 9.35
N ILE A 174 -77.77 -65.47 10.48
CA ILE A 174 -78.56 -66.62 10.92
C ILE A 174 -80.04 -66.25 11.01
N GLY A 175 -80.91 -67.05 10.38
CA GLY A 175 -82.37 -66.92 10.49
C GLY A 175 -83.02 -65.94 9.52
N ARG A 176 -82.34 -65.55 8.43
CA ARG A 176 -82.92 -64.71 7.36
C ARG A 176 -83.82 -65.54 6.43
N ASN A 177 -84.96 -64.97 6.03
CA ASN A 177 -85.84 -65.59 5.03
C ASN A 177 -85.22 -65.46 3.62
N PRO A 178 -84.86 -66.57 2.93
CA PRO A 178 -84.27 -66.53 1.60
C PRO A 178 -85.12 -65.81 0.55
N ASP A 179 -86.45 -65.88 0.64
CA ASP A 179 -87.36 -65.29 -0.36
C ASP A 179 -87.24 -63.76 -0.47
N PHE A 180 -86.69 -63.10 0.55
CA PHE A 180 -86.53 -61.64 0.60
C PHE A 180 -85.26 -61.14 -0.09
N TYR A 181 -84.42 -62.07 -0.56
CA TYR A 181 -83.14 -61.83 -1.19
C TYR A 181 -83.05 -62.62 -2.50
N GLY A 182 -82.27 -62.12 -3.46
CA GLY A 182 -81.85 -62.92 -4.60
C GLY A 182 -80.88 -64.02 -4.18
N THR A 183 -80.70 -65.00 -5.07
CA THR A 183 -79.74 -66.09 -4.88
C THR A 183 -78.38 -65.56 -4.49
N ILE A 184 -77.87 -65.98 -3.33
CA ILE A 184 -76.56 -65.56 -2.85
C ILE A 184 -75.45 -66.06 -3.80
N GLY A 185 -74.54 -65.16 -4.17
CA GLY A 185 -73.41 -65.50 -5.05
C GLY A 185 -72.33 -66.33 -4.36
N ASP A 186 -71.44 -66.97 -5.13
CA ASP A 186 -70.28 -67.68 -4.55
C ASP A 186 -69.42 -66.72 -3.74
N ARG A 187 -69.08 -67.09 -2.50
CA ARG A 187 -68.28 -66.30 -1.57
C ARG A 187 -68.83 -64.89 -1.33
N ALA A 188 -70.12 -64.66 -1.59
CA ALA A 188 -70.78 -63.40 -1.30
C ALA A 188 -71.10 -63.27 0.19
N VAL A 189 -71.20 -62.03 0.68
CA VAL A 189 -71.54 -61.73 2.07
C VAL A 189 -72.76 -60.81 2.09
N ASP A 190 -73.88 -61.33 2.58
CA ASP A 190 -75.14 -60.61 2.67
C ASP A 190 -75.47 -60.28 4.13
N LEU A 191 -75.17 -59.04 4.50
CA LEU A 191 -75.51 -58.42 5.78
C LEU A 191 -76.71 -57.48 5.64
N SER A 192 -77.44 -57.57 4.52
CA SER A 192 -78.55 -56.67 4.25
C SER A 192 -79.85 -57.14 4.92
N TYR A 193 -80.77 -56.20 5.13
CA TYR A 193 -82.13 -56.44 5.59
C TYR A 193 -83.11 -56.03 4.50
N SER A 194 -83.96 -56.96 4.09
CA SER A 194 -85.05 -56.73 3.13
C SER A 194 -86.37 -57.15 3.77
N PRO A 195 -87.40 -56.28 3.82
CA PRO A 195 -88.69 -56.60 4.46
C PRO A 195 -89.71 -57.27 3.52
N ALA A 196 -89.38 -57.50 2.25
CA ALA A 196 -90.30 -58.03 1.25
C ALA A 196 -89.58 -58.94 0.24
N SER A 197 -90.34 -59.81 -0.43
CA SER A 197 -89.81 -60.74 -1.43
C SER A 197 -89.09 -60.00 -2.56
N SER A 198 -87.88 -60.44 -2.89
CA SER A 198 -87.09 -59.86 -3.98
C SER A 198 -86.13 -60.87 -4.58
N THR A 199 -85.96 -60.82 -5.89
CA THR A 199 -84.96 -61.62 -6.61
C THR A 199 -83.64 -60.89 -6.84
N THR A 200 -83.54 -59.63 -6.44
CA THR A 200 -82.39 -58.75 -6.75
C THR A 200 -81.78 -58.10 -5.51
N ARG A 201 -82.41 -58.18 -4.34
CA ARG A 201 -81.86 -57.65 -3.08
C ARG A 201 -80.84 -58.62 -2.49
N GLY A 202 -79.90 -58.08 -1.72
CA GLY A 202 -78.79 -58.87 -1.16
C GLY A 202 -77.59 -58.97 -2.08
N ALA A 203 -76.66 -59.85 -1.69
CA ALA A 203 -75.38 -60.04 -2.37
C ALA A 203 -75.49 -61.18 -3.40
N THR A 204 -76.05 -60.87 -4.57
CA THR A 204 -76.34 -61.86 -5.62
C THR A 204 -75.18 -62.08 -6.59
N GLY A 205 -74.22 -61.16 -6.66
CA GLY A 205 -73.00 -61.34 -7.46
C GLY A 205 -71.97 -62.23 -6.75
N ASN A 206 -71.15 -62.97 -7.49
CA ASN A 206 -70.03 -63.71 -6.90
C ASN A 206 -69.05 -62.73 -6.26
N TYR A 207 -68.55 -63.04 -5.07
CA TYR A 207 -67.69 -62.18 -4.24
C TYR A 207 -68.31 -60.82 -3.87
N ALA A 208 -69.64 -60.65 -4.05
CA ALA A 208 -70.31 -59.39 -3.75
C ALA A 208 -70.57 -59.23 -2.24
N VAL A 209 -70.71 -57.99 -1.79
CA VAL A 209 -71.08 -57.66 -0.41
C VAL A 209 -72.25 -56.70 -0.41
N ALA A 210 -73.33 -57.07 0.28
CA ALA A 210 -74.50 -56.23 0.48
C ALA A 210 -74.71 -55.96 1.97
N LEU A 211 -74.88 -54.71 2.38
CA LEU A 211 -75.04 -54.32 3.79
C LEU A 211 -76.08 -53.20 3.93
N GLY A 212 -76.96 -53.31 4.94
CA GLY A 212 -77.95 -52.27 5.23
C GLY A 212 -79.35 -52.57 4.68
N TYR A 213 -80.18 -51.55 4.53
CA TYR A 213 -81.62 -51.70 4.25
C TYR A 213 -81.89 -51.71 2.74
N GLN A 214 -82.46 -52.80 2.23
CA GLN A 214 -82.84 -52.97 0.83
C GLN A 214 -81.71 -52.66 -0.16
N THR A 215 -80.50 -53.18 0.07
CA THR A 215 -79.36 -53.01 -0.84
C THR A 215 -79.27 -54.13 -1.87
N THR A 216 -78.69 -53.85 -3.04
CA THR A 216 -78.44 -54.81 -4.12
C THR A 216 -76.98 -54.76 -4.54
N ALA A 217 -76.25 -55.87 -4.36
CA ALA A 217 -74.89 -56.05 -4.88
C ALA A 217 -74.90 -57.23 -5.86
N SER A 218 -75.17 -56.94 -7.14
CA SER A 218 -75.40 -57.96 -8.17
C SER A 218 -74.25 -58.13 -9.17
N GLY A 219 -73.34 -57.14 -9.26
CA GLY A 219 -72.12 -57.27 -10.06
C GLY A 219 -71.09 -58.20 -9.42
N HIS A 220 -70.24 -58.84 -10.22
CA HIS A 220 -69.14 -59.67 -9.71
C HIS A 220 -68.15 -58.80 -8.90
N GLY A 221 -67.91 -59.13 -7.63
CA GLY A 221 -67.06 -58.37 -6.71
C GLY A 221 -67.61 -56.98 -6.36
N SER A 222 -68.92 -56.75 -6.51
CA SER A 222 -69.55 -55.47 -6.20
C SER A 222 -69.77 -55.27 -4.70
N PHE A 223 -69.80 -54.00 -4.26
CA PHE A 223 -70.01 -53.63 -2.86
C PHE A 223 -71.15 -52.61 -2.75
N ALA A 224 -72.27 -52.99 -2.13
CA ALA A 224 -73.40 -52.09 -1.89
C ALA A 224 -73.65 -51.95 -0.39
N SER A 225 -73.68 -50.72 0.12
CA SER A 225 -73.97 -50.47 1.54
C SER A 225 -74.82 -49.22 1.78
N GLY A 226 -75.80 -49.32 2.67
CA GLY A 226 -76.65 -48.21 3.11
C GLY A 226 -78.15 -48.47 2.94
N ILE A 227 -78.89 -47.52 2.36
CA ILE A 227 -80.36 -47.59 2.18
C ILE A 227 -80.68 -47.55 0.70
N ILE A 228 -81.33 -48.59 0.16
CA ILE A 228 -81.82 -48.63 -1.24
C ILE A 228 -80.67 -48.39 -2.25
N THR A 229 -79.46 -48.89 -1.97
CA THR A 229 -78.31 -48.76 -2.88
C THR A 229 -78.23 -49.93 -3.87
N MET A 230 -77.66 -49.68 -5.04
CA MET A 230 -77.51 -50.68 -6.10
C MET A 230 -76.11 -50.63 -6.72
N ALA A 231 -75.33 -51.67 -6.53
CA ALA A 231 -74.07 -51.91 -7.23
C ALA A 231 -74.25 -53.09 -8.21
N SER A 232 -74.50 -52.79 -9.48
CA SER A 232 -74.77 -53.79 -10.53
C SER A 232 -73.61 -54.01 -11.50
N GLY A 233 -72.68 -53.06 -11.59
CA GLY A 233 -71.46 -53.22 -12.39
C GLY A 233 -70.45 -54.17 -11.75
N THR A 234 -69.63 -54.85 -12.58
CA THR A 234 -68.49 -55.64 -12.09
C THR A 234 -67.53 -54.73 -11.31
N GLN A 235 -67.19 -55.12 -10.09
CA GLN A 235 -66.37 -54.35 -9.14
C GLN A 235 -66.92 -52.95 -8.82
N ALA A 236 -68.21 -52.71 -9.04
CA ALA A 236 -68.84 -51.42 -8.72
C ALA A 236 -69.06 -51.26 -7.21
N THR A 237 -68.98 -50.02 -6.72
CA THR A 237 -69.17 -49.68 -5.31
C THR A 237 -70.28 -48.63 -5.16
N ALA A 238 -71.36 -48.93 -4.44
CA ALA A 238 -72.46 -48.01 -4.17
C ALA A 238 -72.67 -47.83 -2.66
N LEU A 239 -72.40 -46.62 -2.13
CA LEU A 239 -72.53 -46.31 -0.69
C LEU A 239 -73.48 -45.14 -0.43
N GLY A 240 -74.32 -45.28 0.59
CA GLY A 240 -75.17 -44.20 1.10
C GLY A 240 -76.67 -44.47 0.91
N SER A 241 -77.44 -43.51 0.41
CA SER A 241 -78.91 -43.64 0.28
C SER A 241 -79.36 -43.46 -1.15
N GLY A 242 -79.95 -44.47 -1.78
CA GLY A 242 -80.47 -44.38 -3.15
C GLY A 242 -79.40 -44.30 -4.24
N THR A 243 -78.16 -44.68 -3.95
CA THR A 243 -77.04 -44.58 -4.89
C THR A 243 -77.01 -45.76 -5.87
N ILE A 244 -76.58 -45.50 -7.10
CA ILE A 244 -76.54 -46.45 -8.20
C ILE A 244 -75.15 -46.44 -8.83
N ALA A 245 -74.44 -47.57 -8.77
CA ALA A 245 -73.17 -47.79 -9.45
C ALA A 245 -73.33 -48.97 -10.43
N SER A 246 -73.53 -48.66 -11.71
CA SER A 246 -73.82 -49.65 -12.76
C SER A 246 -72.68 -49.86 -13.75
N GLY A 247 -71.75 -48.90 -13.86
CA GLY A 247 -70.57 -49.04 -14.72
C GLY A 247 -69.54 -50.03 -14.16
N HIS A 248 -68.75 -50.66 -15.03
CA HIS A 248 -67.59 -51.44 -14.61
C HIS A 248 -66.62 -50.58 -13.76
N THR A 249 -66.21 -51.07 -12.59
CA THR A 249 -65.31 -50.34 -11.65
C THR A 249 -65.79 -48.93 -11.27
N SER A 250 -67.11 -48.67 -11.35
CA SER A 250 -67.70 -47.39 -10.98
C SER A 250 -67.91 -47.26 -9.47
N ILE A 251 -67.91 -46.02 -8.97
CA ILE A 251 -68.06 -45.70 -7.55
C ILE A 251 -69.13 -44.61 -7.41
N ALA A 252 -70.23 -44.89 -6.70
CA ALA A 252 -71.27 -43.92 -6.36
C ALA A 252 -71.40 -43.78 -4.84
N LEU A 253 -71.12 -42.59 -4.30
CA LEU A 253 -71.13 -42.30 -2.86
C LEU A 253 -72.09 -41.15 -2.54
N GLY A 254 -72.85 -41.26 -1.46
CA GLY A 254 -73.68 -40.17 -0.92
C GLY A 254 -75.18 -40.42 -1.03
N GLN A 255 -75.96 -39.45 -1.49
CA GLN A 255 -77.42 -39.59 -1.59
C GLN A 255 -77.88 -39.41 -3.03
N SER A 256 -78.59 -40.42 -3.53
CA SER A 256 -79.15 -40.50 -4.88
C SER A 256 -78.13 -40.23 -6.00
N THR A 257 -76.86 -40.58 -5.77
CA THR A 257 -75.80 -40.44 -6.77
C THR A 257 -75.80 -41.60 -7.76
N ILE A 258 -75.45 -41.31 -9.02
CA ILE A 258 -75.46 -42.24 -10.14
C ILE A 258 -74.08 -42.25 -10.80
N ALA A 259 -73.43 -43.41 -10.84
CA ALA A 259 -72.20 -43.65 -11.59
C ALA A 259 -72.45 -44.75 -12.63
N GLU A 260 -72.79 -44.33 -13.85
CA GLU A 260 -73.21 -45.23 -14.94
C GLU A 260 -72.06 -45.64 -15.86
N ALA A 261 -71.17 -44.74 -16.27
CA ALA A 261 -70.04 -45.11 -17.12
C ALA A 261 -68.93 -45.90 -16.38
N PRO A 262 -68.14 -46.74 -17.10
CA PRO A 262 -66.97 -47.41 -16.54
C PRO A 262 -65.97 -46.45 -15.89
N ASN A 263 -65.36 -46.83 -14.77
CA ASN A 263 -64.37 -46.04 -14.01
C ASN A 263 -64.85 -44.67 -13.50
N THR A 264 -66.15 -44.38 -13.54
CA THR A 264 -66.70 -43.13 -13.03
C THR A 264 -66.72 -43.13 -11.52
N THR A 265 -66.30 -42.02 -10.90
CA THR A 265 -66.51 -41.79 -9.47
C THR A 265 -67.46 -40.61 -9.27
N ALA A 266 -68.65 -40.87 -8.75
CA ALA A 266 -69.65 -39.86 -8.39
C ALA A 266 -69.80 -39.78 -6.87
N ILE A 267 -69.69 -38.58 -6.31
CA ILE A 267 -69.84 -38.33 -4.87
C ILE A 267 -70.83 -37.19 -4.62
N GLY A 268 -71.45 -37.13 -3.43
CA GLY A 268 -72.29 -36.00 -3.01
C GLY A 268 -73.78 -36.28 -3.05
N LEU A 269 -74.58 -35.36 -3.60
CA LEU A 269 -76.03 -35.38 -3.55
C LEU A 269 -76.62 -35.14 -4.95
N PHE A 270 -77.48 -36.05 -5.44
CA PHE A 270 -78.18 -35.93 -6.75
C PHE A 270 -77.28 -35.42 -7.90
N ASN A 271 -76.17 -36.11 -8.21
CA ASN A 271 -75.38 -35.77 -9.42
C ASN A 271 -76.18 -36.08 -10.70
N VAL A 272 -75.78 -35.48 -11.81
CA VAL A 272 -76.41 -35.71 -13.12
C VAL A 272 -76.22 -37.16 -13.58
N GLY A 273 -75.00 -37.69 -13.47
CA GLY A 273 -74.65 -39.01 -13.96
C GLY A 273 -74.60 -39.08 -15.49
N GLY A 274 -74.58 -40.30 -16.02
CA GLY A 274 -74.60 -40.57 -17.46
C GLY A 274 -73.43 -41.42 -17.97
N GLY A 275 -73.51 -41.72 -19.27
CA GLY A 275 -72.60 -42.60 -19.99
C GLY A 275 -73.10 -44.05 -20.10
N ASP A 276 -72.49 -44.81 -21.00
CA ASP A 276 -72.88 -46.21 -21.25
C ASP A 276 -72.15 -47.14 -20.26
N PRO A 277 -72.86 -47.98 -19.48
CA PRO A 277 -72.25 -48.88 -18.49
C PRO A 277 -71.28 -49.93 -19.04
N LEU A 278 -71.34 -50.22 -20.35
CA LEU A 278 -70.55 -51.25 -21.01
C LEU A 278 -69.42 -50.67 -21.87
N LEU A 279 -69.55 -49.44 -22.36
CA LEU A 279 -68.62 -48.84 -23.32
C LEU A 279 -68.24 -47.41 -22.90
N ALA A 280 -66.95 -47.19 -22.65
CA ALA A 280 -66.45 -45.86 -22.30
C ALA A 280 -66.36 -44.91 -23.51
N SER A 281 -66.86 -43.68 -23.35
CA SER A 281 -66.78 -42.56 -24.29
C SER A 281 -65.89 -41.43 -23.75
N GLU A 282 -65.29 -40.63 -24.61
CA GLU A 282 -64.47 -39.47 -24.21
C GLU A 282 -65.27 -38.38 -23.48
N ASN A 283 -66.58 -38.35 -23.69
CA ASN A 283 -67.50 -37.43 -23.04
C ASN A 283 -68.12 -37.99 -21.76
N ASP A 284 -67.74 -39.21 -21.35
CA ASP A 284 -68.22 -39.77 -20.10
C ASP A 284 -67.59 -39.04 -18.91
N PRO A 285 -68.34 -38.88 -17.80
CA PRO A 285 -67.77 -38.39 -16.57
C PRO A 285 -66.70 -39.34 -16.03
N LEU A 286 -65.55 -38.82 -15.66
CA LEU A 286 -64.52 -39.54 -14.91
C LEU A 286 -64.68 -39.29 -13.41
N PHE A 287 -64.98 -38.04 -13.02
CA PHE A 287 -65.24 -37.67 -11.64
C PHE A 287 -66.36 -36.62 -11.55
N GLU A 288 -67.33 -36.84 -10.68
CA GLU A 288 -68.44 -35.92 -10.45
C GLU A 288 -68.67 -35.68 -8.97
N VAL A 289 -68.92 -34.42 -8.62
CA VAL A 289 -69.40 -34.01 -7.30
C VAL A 289 -70.81 -33.45 -7.46
N GLY A 290 -71.82 -34.24 -7.09
CA GLY A 290 -73.23 -33.83 -7.12
C GLY A 290 -73.56 -32.83 -6.02
N ASN A 291 -74.29 -31.77 -6.38
CA ASN A 291 -74.86 -30.78 -5.47
C ASN A 291 -76.35 -30.52 -5.75
N GLY A 292 -77.00 -31.47 -6.41
CA GLY A 292 -78.43 -31.40 -6.68
C GLY A 292 -79.25 -31.40 -5.40
N LYS A 293 -80.55 -31.15 -5.52
CA LYS A 293 -81.45 -30.93 -4.38
C LYS A 293 -82.72 -31.76 -4.52
N PHE A 294 -83.13 -32.36 -3.40
CA PHE A 294 -84.46 -32.93 -3.21
C PHE A 294 -85.47 -31.80 -2.97
N ILE A 295 -86.52 -31.69 -3.77
CA ILE A 295 -87.51 -30.61 -3.64
C ILE A 295 -88.77 -31.10 -2.94
N ASP A 296 -89.45 -32.15 -3.42
CA ASP A 296 -90.75 -32.58 -2.88
C ASP A 296 -91.23 -33.99 -3.30
N GLY A 297 -90.51 -35.06 -2.95
CA GLY A 297 -91.08 -36.43 -3.01
C GLY A 297 -91.42 -37.01 -4.39
N THR A 298 -91.37 -36.22 -5.46
CA THR A 298 -91.65 -36.64 -6.83
C THR A 298 -90.75 -36.00 -7.90
N ASN A 299 -90.00 -34.93 -7.58
CA ASN A 299 -89.04 -34.30 -8.50
C ASN A 299 -87.68 -34.03 -7.83
N ASP A 300 -86.63 -34.70 -8.32
CA ASP A 300 -85.24 -34.45 -7.92
C ASP A 300 -84.57 -33.54 -8.96
N ILE A 301 -83.94 -32.44 -8.52
CA ILE A 301 -83.05 -31.65 -9.41
C ILE A 301 -81.65 -32.22 -9.30
N ARG A 302 -81.17 -32.81 -10.40
CA ARG A 302 -79.79 -33.29 -10.50
C ARG A 302 -78.86 -32.20 -11.01
N SER A 303 -77.74 -31.98 -10.32
CA SER A 303 -76.71 -31.04 -10.73
C SER A 303 -75.34 -31.43 -10.20
N ASN A 304 -74.28 -31.00 -10.90
CA ASN A 304 -72.90 -31.22 -10.49
C ASN A 304 -72.26 -29.89 -10.07
N ALA A 305 -71.66 -29.84 -8.87
CA ALA A 305 -70.76 -28.77 -8.45
C ALA A 305 -69.41 -28.84 -9.16
N LEU A 306 -68.98 -30.05 -9.55
CA LEU A 306 -67.77 -30.31 -10.30
C LEU A 306 -68.00 -31.52 -11.21
N THR A 307 -67.64 -31.40 -12.47
CA THR A 307 -67.59 -32.49 -13.45
C THR A 307 -66.20 -32.52 -14.07
N VAL A 308 -65.55 -33.68 -14.09
CA VAL A 308 -64.35 -33.95 -14.85
C VAL A 308 -64.70 -35.02 -15.89
N LEU A 309 -64.58 -34.70 -17.18
CA LEU A 309 -64.81 -35.65 -18.28
C LEU A 309 -63.53 -36.42 -18.61
N ARG A 310 -63.67 -37.59 -19.24
CA ARG A 310 -62.52 -38.41 -19.67
C ARG A 310 -61.56 -37.70 -20.62
N ASN A 311 -62.05 -36.78 -21.45
CA ASN A 311 -61.22 -35.97 -22.35
C ASN A 311 -60.40 -34.87 -21.63
N GLY A 312 -60.50 -34.76 -20.31
CA GLY A 312 -59.77 -33.78 -19.49
C GLY A 312 -60.53 -32.46 -19.26
N THR A 313 -61.74 -32.30 -19.80
CA THR A 313 -62.57 -31.11 -19.55
C THR A 313 -63.04 -31.09 -18.10
N VAL A 314 -62.82 -29.97 -17.40
CA VAL A 314 -63.29 -29.74 -16.04
C VAL A 314 -64.32 -28.61 -16.03
N THR A 315 -65.51 -28.88 -15.49
CA THR A 315 -66.60 -27.91 -15.34
C THR A 315 -66.91 -27.73 -13.85
N ALA A 316 -66.81 -26.49 -13.35
CA ALA A 316 -67.16 -26.13 -11.98
C ALA A 316 -68.08 -24.88 -11.99
N PRO A 317 -69.42 -25.04 -11.99
CA PRO A 317 -70.36 -23.94 -12.27
C PRO A 317 -70.42 -22.81 -11.22
N SER A 318 -69.65 -22.88 -10.13
CA SER A 318 -69.69 -21.92 -9.01
C SER A 318 -68.48 -20.99 -8.90
N PHE A 319 -67.59 -20.98 -9.89
CA PHE A 319 -66.46 -20.05 -9.95
C PHE A 319 -66.73 -18.92 -10.96
N GLU A 320 -67.57 -17.96 -10.60
CA GLU A 320 -67.49 -16.62 -11.20
C GLU A 320 -66.17 -15.98 -10.72
N ILE A 321 -65.38 -15.42 -11.64
CA ILE A 321 -64.03 -14.87 -11.36
C ILE A 321 -64.03 -13.85 -10.20
N GLU A 322 -65.17 -13.18 -10.02
CA GLU A 322 -65.42 -12.12 -9.05
C GLU A 322 -65.48 -12.63 -7.59
N GLN A 323 -65.66 -13.93 -7.38
CA GLN A 323 -65.89 -14.51 -6.05
C GLN A 323 -64.63 -15.15 -5.43
N ILE A 324 -63.49 -15.13 -6.12
CA ILE A 324 -62.20 -15.62 -5.59
C ILE A 324 -61.50 -14.47 -4.84
N THR A 325 -61.86 -14.27 -3.56
CA THR A 325 -61.36 -13.16 -2.74
C THR A 325 -60.20 -13.52 -1.80
N ASP A 326 -59.80 -14.81 -1.74
CA ASP A 326 -58.69 -15.29 -0.90
C ASP A 326 -57.52 -15.79 -1.79
N PRO A 327 -56.29 -15.27 -1.64
CA PRO A 327 -55.09 -15.73 -2.35
C PRO A 327 -54.73 -17.22 -2.14
N LYS A 328 -55.36 -17.90 -1.17
CA LYS A 328 -55.18 -19.35 -0.92
C LYS A 328 -56.26 -20.22 -1.57
N ALA A 329 -57.30 -19.63 -2.15
CA ALA A 329 -58.26 -20.37 -2.97
C ALA A 329 -57.58 -20.71 -4.31
N LEU A 330 -57.36 -22.01 -4.54
CA LEU A 330 -56.83 -22.64 -5.77
C LEU A 330 -56.10 -21.67 -6.72
N ILE A 331 -54.77 -21.69 -6.71
CA ILE A 331 -53.98 -21.06 -7.78
C ILE A 331 -54.23 -21.86 -9.05
N THR A 332 -55.24 -21.46 -9.83
CA THR A 332 -55.38 -21.92 -11.21
C THR A 332 -54.23 -21.33 -12.03
N LYS A 333 -53.80 -22.02 -13.09
CA LYS A 333 -52.78 -21.48 -13.99
C LYS A 333 -53.22 -20.10 -14.51
N GLU A 334 -54.52 -19.89 -14.68
CA GLU A 334 -55.12 -18.63 -15.08
C GLU A 334 -54.97 -17.52 -14.02
N TYR A 335 -55.07 -17.82 -12.71
CA TYR A 335 -54.81 -16.83 -11.64
C TYR A 335 -53.31 -16.52 -11.54
N ALA A 336 -52.44 -17.51 -11.71
CA ALA A 336 -50.99 -17.29 -11.75
C ALA A 336 -50.57 -16.49 -12.98
N ASP A 337 -51.12 -16.81 -14.15
CA ASP A 337 -50.83 -16.11 -15.39
C ASP A 337 -51.40 -14.68 -15.36
N ALA A 338 -52.59 -14.44 -14.78
CA ALA A 338 -53.17 -13.10 -14.66
C ALA A 338 -52.51 -12.20 -13.60
N ASN A 339 -51.89 -12.77 -12.55
CA ASN A 339 -51.29 -11.98 -11.46
C ASN A 339 -49.75 -12.02 -11.42
N TYR A 340 -49.11 -12.96 -12.11
CA TYR A 340 -47.65 -13.14 -12.07
C TYR A 340 -46.99 -13.32 -13.45
N SER A 341 -47.75 -13.45 -14.54
CA SER A 341 -47.20 -13.41 -15.90
C SER A 341 -47.62 -12.11 -16.60
N GLY A 342 -46.66 -11.48 -17.28
CA GLY A 342 -46.69 -10.06 -17.60
C GLY A 342 -47.86 -9.61 -18.48
N GLY A 343 -48.44 -8.46 -18.11
CA GLY A 343 -49.28 -7.64 -18.99
C GLY A 343 -50.72 -7.47 -18.50
N GLY A 344 -50.97 -6.53 -17.57
CA GLY A 344 -52.34 -6.06 -17.30
C GLY A 344 -52.60 -5.51 -15.89
N THR A 345 -52.50 -4.19 -15.74
CA THR A 345 -53.23 -3.29 -14.82
C THR A 345 -53.55 -3.69 -13.35
N GLY A 346 -52.86 -4.65 -12.74
CA GLY A 346 -52.95 -4.97 -11.29
C GLY A 346 -51.92 -4.22 -10.44
N THR A 347 -52.34 -3.69 -9.29
CA THR A 347 -51.66 -2.63 -8.49
C THR A 347 -50.36 -2.99 -7.74
N SER A 348 -49.60 -4.00 -8.13
CA SER A 348 -48.24 -4.22 -7.60
C SER A 348 -47.45 -5.21 -8.48
N PRO A 349 -47.09 -4.83 -9.71
CA PRO A 349 -46.31 -5.74 -10.53
C PRO A 349 -44.85 -5.71 -10.05
N THR A 350 -44.35 -6.86 -9.61
CA THR A 350 -42.96 -7.05 -9.17
C THR A 350 -42.16 -7.70 -10.29
N GLY A 351 -41.10 -7.05 -10.78
CA GLY A 351 -40.17 -7.65 -11.75
C GLY A 351 -39.85 -6.75 -12.94
N LEU A 352 -39.50 -7.38 -14.06
CA LEU A 352 -39.20 -6.73 -15.33
C LEU A 352 -40.27 -7.10 -16.38
N GLU A 353 -40.73 -6.12 -17.16
CA GLU A 353 -41.54 -6.32 -18.37
C GLU A 353 -40.66 -6.21 -19.61
N ALA A 354 -40.91 -7.08 -20.59
CA ALA A 354 -40.32 -6.96 -21.91
C ALA A 354 -41.08 -5.91 -22.71
N LEU A 355 -40.38 -4.90 -23.23
CA LEU A 355 -40.95 -3.81 -24.01
C LEU A 355 -40.22 -3.70 -25.36
N ASP A 356 -40.98 -3.45 -26.43
CA ASP A 356 -40.44 -3.08 -27.74
C ASP A 356 -41.05 -1.73 -28.13
N GLU A 357 -40.27 -0.67 -27.97
CA GLU A 357 -40.67 0.72 -28.26
C GLU A 357 -40.15 1.15 -29.65
N GLY A 358 -39.92 0.19 -30.56
CA GLY A 358 -39.45 0.43 -31.94
C GLY A 358 -37.94 0.25 -32.14
N ASN A 359 -37.21 -0.02 -31.06
CA ASN A 359 -35.77 -0.26 -31.04
C ASN A 359 -35.41 -1.72 -30.72
N GLY A 360 -36.39 -2.63 -30.74
CA GLY A 360 -36.24 -4.03 -30.34
C GLY A 360 -36.54 -4.26 -28.85
N THR A 361 -36.59 -5.53 -28.45
CA THR A 361 -37.01 -5.90 -27.08
C THR A 361 -35.95 -5.56 -26.03
N GLY A 362 -36.32 -4.80 -25.00
CA GLY A 362 -35.58 -4.57 -23.76
C GLY A 362 -36.44 -4.85 -22.53
N TRP A 363 -35.89 -4.65 -21.33
CA TRP A 363 -36.57 -4.95 -20.06
C TRP A 363 -36.61 -3.74 -19.13
N ARG A 364 -37.80 -3.35 -18.65
CA ARG A 364 -37.99 -2.24 -17.69
C ARG A 364 -38.75 -2.73 -16.45
N LEU A 365 -38.61 -2.07 -15.30
CA LEU A 365 -39.43 -2.35 -14.12
C LEU A 365 -40.93 -2.26 -14.46
N ILE A 366 -41.69 -3.31 -14.13
CA ILE A 366 -43.13 -3.31 -14.42
C ILE A 366 -43.82 -2.17 -13.66
N GLY A 367 -44.77 -1.49 -14.32
CA GLY A 367 -45.52 -0.38 -13.73
C GLY A 367 -44.81 0.97 -13.82
N SER A 368 -43.65 1.03 -14.47
CA SER A 368 -42.99 2.28 -14.84
C SER A 368 -43.86 3.08 -15.81
N ASN A 369 -44.01 4.38 -15.61
CA ASN A 369 -44.70 5.26 -16.56
C ASN A 369 -43.79 5.50 -17.78
N PRO A 370 -44.13 5.03 -19.00
CA PRO A 370 -43.28 5.17 -20.18
C PRO A 370 -42.91 6.62 -20.51
N ASN A 371 -43.78 7.59 -20.21
CA ASN A 371 -43.51 9.01 -20.46
C ASN A 371 -42.32 9.56 -19.64
N ASN A 372 -41.91 8.87 -18.57
CA ASN A 372 -40.82 9.28 -17.69
C ASN A 372 -39.44 8.76 -18.14
N PHE A 373 -39.40 7.97 -19.21
CA PHE A 373 -38.20 7.35 -19.77
C PHE A 373 -38.19 7.55 -21.30
N GLY A 374 -37.01 7.41 -21.91
CA GLY A 374 -36.91 7.27 -23.36
C GLY A 374 -37.15 5.83 -23.82
N ASP A 375 -37.28 5.65 -25.13
CA ASP A 375 -37.48 4.34 -25.74
C ASP A 375 -36.37 3.36 -25.31
N ILE A 376 -36.77 2.20 -24.79
CA ILE A 376 -35.89 1.15 -24.33
C ILE A 376 -35.04 0.62 -25.50
N GLY A 377 -33.75 0.42 -25.25
CA GLY A 377 -32.85 -0.13 -26.28
C GLY A 377 -32.98 -1.65 -26.47
N LEU A 378 -32.60 -2.15 -27.65
CA LEU A 378 -32.46 -3.58 -27.90
C LEU A 378 -31.60 -4.26 -26.83
N ASN A 379 -32.12 -5.29 -26.17
CA ASN A 379 -31.46 -6.02 -25.09
C ASN A 379 -31.01 -5.14 -23.90
N ALA A 380 -31.59 -3.96 -23.72
CA ALA A 380 -31.28 -3.09 -22.59
C ALA A 380 -32.02 -3.54 -21.31
N VAL A 381 -31.46 -3.21 -20.15
CA VAL A 381 -32.07 -3.46 -18.83
C VAL A 381 -32.18 -2.15 -18.07
N ASP A 382 -33.40 -1.72 -17.80
CA ASP A 382 -33.73 -0.49 -17.11
C ASP A 382 -34.35 -0.79 -15.72
N LEU A 383 -33.53 -0.61 -14.69
CA LEU A 383 -33.88 -0.66 -13.27
C LEU A 383 -33.99 0.75 -12.67
N SER A 384 -34.05 1.79 -13.51
CA SER A 384 -34.08 3.17 -13.04
C SER A 384 -35.48 3.64 -12.66
N VAL A 385 -35.53 4.67 -11.82
CA VAL A 385 -36.76 5.29 -11.32
C VAL A 385 -36.77 6.75 -11.74
N SER A 386 -37.86 7.16 -12.39
CA SER A 386 -38.11 8.54 -12.82
C SER A 386 -39.57 8.90 -12.53
N LEU A 387 -39.81 10.07 -11.94
CA LEU A 387 -41.15 10.54 -11.54
C LEU A 387 -41.65 11.71 -12.40
N SER A 388 -40.86 12.16 -13.38
CA SER A 388 -41.19 13.26 -14.27
C SER A 388 -40.99 12.85 -15.72
N SER A 389 -41.79 13.41 -16.62
CA SER A 389 -41.68 13.15 -18.06
C SER A 389 -40.31 13.57 -18.61
N ASP A 390 -39.59 12.65 -19.24
CA ASP A 390 -38.27 12.87 -19.85
C ASP A 390 -37.99 11.70 -20.81
N ASP A 391 -37.89 12.01 -22.10
CA ASP A 391 -37.69 11.05 -23.18
C ASP A 391 -36.23 10.60 -23.34
N THR A 392 -35.35 10.97 -22.41
CA THR A 392 -33.93 10.63 -22.48
C THR A 392 -33.42 9.76 -21.35
N ARG A 393 -34.23 9.49 -20.32
CA ARG A 393 -33.86 8.69 -19.15
C ARG A 393 -34.02 7.20 -19.39
N GLY A 394 -33.37 6.41 -18.54
CA GLY A 394 -33.41 4.96 -18.61
C GLY A 394 -32.33 4.37 -19.51
N ALA A 395 -32.49 3.08 -19.82
CA ALA A 395 -31.56 2.29 -20.63
C ALA A 395 -31.93 2.36 -22.11
N THR A 396 -31.68 3.52 -22.74
CA THR A 396 -32.11 3.79 -24.14
C THR A 396 -31.11 3.30 -25.19
N GLY A 397 -29.85 3.06 -24.81
CA GLY A 397 -28.84 2.48 -25.72
C GLY A 397 -29.01 0.97 -25.90
N ALA A 398 -28.64 0.41 -27.05
CA ALA A 398 -28.66 -1.05 -27.24
C ALA A 398 -27.68 -1.73 -26.27
N HIS A 399 -28.10 -2.83 -25.62
CA HIS A 399 -27.34 -3.54 -24.58
C HIS A 399 -26.94 -2.68 -23.38
N SER A 400 -27.64 -1.58 -23.12
CA SER A 400 -27.34 -0.69 -21.98
C SER A 400 -27.94 -1.19 -20.67
N PHE A 401 -27.40 -0.70 -19.55
CA PHE A 401 -27.89 -0.96 -18.20
C PHE A 401 -28.07 0.36 -17.45
N ALA A 402 -29.27 0.63 -16.93
CA ALA A 402 -29.56 1.80 -16.10
C ALA A 402 -30.12 1.36 -14.74
N SER A 403 -29.67 1.97 -13.64
CA SER A 403 -30.17 1.67 -12.28
C SER A 403 -30.04 2.86 -11.34
N GLY A 404 -31.11 3.17 -10.60
CA GLY A 404 -31.16 4.26 -9.63
C GLY A 404 -32.08 5.40 -10.04
N TYR A 405 -31.95 6.59 -9.45
CA TYR A 405 -32.89 7.69 -9.65
C TYR A 405 -32.44 8.62 -10.78
N LEU A 406 -33.29 8.88 -11.78
CA LEU A 406 -33.01 9.76 -12.92
C LEU A 406 -31.77 9.41 -13.77
N THR A 407 -31.37 8.13 -13.81
CA THR A 407 -30.19 7.72 -14.58
C THR A 407 -30.47 7.66 -16.08
N LYS A 408 -29.43 7.87 -16.89
CA LYS A 408 -29.46 7.83 -18.35
C LYS A 408 -28.32 6.96 -18.88
N ALA A 409 -28.63 5.84 -19.50
CA ALA A 409 -27.68 4.98 -20.20
C ALA A 409 -28.01 4.94 -21.69
N SER A 410 -27.66 5.99 -22.43
CA SER A 410 -28.04 6.16 -23.84
C SER A 410 -26.99 5.68 -24.84
N GLY A 411 -25.76 5.41 -24.39
CA GLY A 411 -24.73 4.82 -25.24
C GLY A 411 -24.97 3.33 -25.47
N ASN A 412 -24.61 2.79 -26.64
CA ASN A 412 -24.65 1.34 -26.86
C ASN A 412 -23.66 0.65 -25.92
N PHE A 413 -24.05 -0.45 -25.28
CA PHE A 413 -23.27 -1.15 -24.25
C PHE A 413 -22.86 -0.25 -23.06
N SER A 414 -23.62 0.81 -22.77
CA SER A 414 -23.34 1.72 -21.65
C SER A 414 -23.90 1.21 -20.33
N THR A 415 -23.35 1.68 -19.21
CA THR A 415 -23.82 1.35 -17.86
C THR A 415 -23.92 2.62 -17.02
N ALA A 416 -25.11 2.99 -16.56
CA ALA A 416 -25.33 4.11 -15.65
C ALA A 416 -25.94 3.62 -14.32
N ILE A 417 -25.27 3.89 -13.20
CA ILE A 417 -25.73 3.51 -11.86
C ILE A 417 -25.61 4.69 -10.90
N GLY A 418 -26.67 5.03 -10.16
CA GLY A 418 -26.63 6.08 -9.13
C GLY A 418 -27.81 7.04 -9.19
N VAL A 419 -27.54 8.32 -8.95
CA VAL A 419 -28.53 9.40 -9.02
C VAL A 419 -28.13 10.33 -10.15
N SER A 420 -29.01 10.60 -11.10
CA SER A 420 -28.72 11.49 -12.24
C SER A 420 -27.44 11.14 -13.01
N SER A 421 -26.99 9.88 -12.96
CA SER A 421 -25.79 9.44 -13.69
C SER A 421 -26.08 9.30 -15.18
N ASN A 422 -25.12 9.66 -16.02
CA ASN A 422 -25.29 9.75 -17.46
C ASN A 422 -24.14 9.04 -18.20
N ALA A 423 -24.41 7.86 -18.76
CA ALA A 423 -23.51 7.11 -19.61
C ALA A 423 -23.97 7.19 -21.07
N SER A 424 -23.62 8.28 -21.78
CA SER A 424 -24.07 8.50 -23.15
C SER A 424 -23.05 8.07 -24.21
N GLY A 425 -21.79 7.88 -23.84
CA GLY A 425 -20.79 7.32 -24.75
C GLY A 425 -21.03 5.82 -25.00
N SER A 426 -20.79 5.32 -26.21
CA SER A 426 -20.82 3.87 -26.44
C SER A 426 -19.72 3.18 -25.62
N ASN A 427 -20.03 2.03 -25.02
CA ASN A 427 -19.18 1.31 -24.06
C ASN A 427 -18.77 2.13 -22.82
N SER A 428 -19.51 3.19 -22.48
CA SER A 428 -19.20 4.03 -21.32
C SER A 428 -19.79 3.49 -20.01
N ILE A 429 -19.20 3.88 -18.89
CA ILE A 429 -19.68 3.51 -17.55
C ILE A 429 -19.72 4.77 -16.68
N ALA A 430 -20.88 5.09 -16.10
CA ALA A 430 -21.08 6.19 -15.15
C ALA A 430 -21.63 5.67 -13.81
N LEU A 431 -20.88 5.82 -12.72
CA LEU A 431 -21.21 5.29 -11.39
C LEU A 431 -21.15 6.39 -10.31
N GLY A 432 -22.29 6.86 -9.83
CA GLY A 432 -22.35 7.85 -8.75
C GLY A 432 -23.46 8.87 -8.91
N ASP A 433 -23.52 9.83 -8.00
CA ASP A 433 -24.44 10.96 -8.14
C ASP A 433 -23.88 11.98 -9.15
N THR A 434 -24.63 12.22 -10.21
CA THR A 434 -24.29 13.17 -11.28
C THR A 434 -22.98 12.81 -12.00
N ALA A 435 -22.58 11.52 -11.98
CA ALA A 435 -21.44 11.02 -12.74
C ALA A 435 -21.78 11.00 -14.24
N SER A 436 -20.92 11.56 -15.09
CA SER A 436 -21.13 11.66 -16.53
C SER A 436 -19.99 11.02 -17.32
N ALA A 437 -20.30 10.06 -18.17
CA ALA A 437 -19.36 9.39 -19.08
C ALA A 437 -19.82 9.61 -20.54
N TYR A 438 -19.36 10.70 -21.14
CA TYR A 438 -19.78 11.15 -22.48
C TYR A 438 -18.94 10.53 -23.61
N GLY A 439 -17.65 10.27 -23.36
CA GLY A 439 -16.73 9.75 -24.37
C GLY A 439 -16.96 8.28 -24.73
N TYR A 440 -16.61 7.87 -25.96
CA TYR A 440 -16.56 6.45 -26.33
C TYR A 440 -15.58 5.70 -25.42
N ARG A 441 -16.00 4.57 -24.82
CA ARG A 441 -15.22 3.79 -23.83
C ARG A 441 -14.79 4.58 -22.59
N SER A 442 -15.50 5.65 -22.22
CA SER A 442 -15.18 6.45 -21.04
C SER A 442 -15.67 5.80 -19.73
N PHE A 443 -15.00 6.10 -18.62
CA PHE A 443 -15.37 5.65 -17.28
C PHE A 443 -15.43 6.84 -16.32
N ALA A 444 -16.59 7.10 -15.73
CA ALA A 444 -16.78 8.12 -14.70
C ALA A 444 -17.29 7.47 -13.41
N SER A 445 -16.65 7.72 -12.28
CA SER A 445 -17.14 7.27 -10.98
C SER A 445 -16.91 8.29 -9.87
N GLY A 446 -17.95 8.63 -9.11
CA GLY A 446 -17.89 9.61 -8.02
C GLY A 446 -18.96 10.69 -8.12
N TYR A 447 -19.07 11.53 -7.09
CA TYR A 447 -19.98 12.68 -7.12
C TYR A 447 -19.48 13.69 -8.15
N PHE A 448 -20.29 14.01 -9.15
CA PHE A 448 -19.97 15.02 -10.17
C PHE A 448 -18.69 14.70 -10.98
N SER A 449 -18.32 13.43 -11.12
CA SER A 449 -17.19 13.00 -11.97
C SER A 449 -17.57 13.07 -13.46
N ASN A 450 -16.71 13.61 -14.30
CA ASN A 450 -17.00 13.83 -15.73
C ASN A 450 -15.88 13.29 -16.64
N ALA A 451 -16.19 12.30 -17.48
CA ALA A 451 -15.29 11.70 -18.45
C ALA A 451 -15.78 11.99 -19.88
N GLU A 452 -15.26 13.05 -20.49
CA GLU A 452 -15.68 13.54 -21.81
C GLU A 452 -14.84 12.97 -22.96
N GLY A 453 -13.54 12.76 -22.74
CA GLY A 453 -12.64 12.27 -23.78
C GLY A 453 -12.90 10.82 -24.18
N GLU A 454 -12.59 10.44 -25.42
CA GLU A 454 -12.57 9.03 -25.82
C GLU A 454 -11.58 8.24 -24.95
N SER A 455 -12.01 7.10 -24.42
CA SER A 455 -11.24 6.25 -23.51
C SER A 455 -10.73 6.97 -22.26
N SER A 456 -11.40 8.06 -21.85
CA SER A 456 -11.05 8.81 -20.64
C SER A 456 -11.55 8.16 -19.36
N VAL A 457 -10.87 8.44 -18.25
CA VAL A 457 -11.21 7.90 -16.92
C VAL A 457 -11.26 9.03 -15.90
N ALA A 458 -12.40 9.25 -15.27
CA ALA A 458 -12.58 10.22 -14.19
C ALA A 458 -13.07 9.50 -12.92
N ILE A 459 -12.28 9.48 -11.86
CA ILE A 459 -12.64 8.84 -10.60
C ILE A 459 -12.46 9.79 -9.41
N GLY A 460 -13.57 10.09 -8.74
CA GLY A 460 -13.65 10.84 -7.50
C GLY A 460 -14.54 12.09 -7.60
N GLU A 461 -14.50 12.94 -6.57
CA GLU A 461 -15.42 14.08 -6.45
C GLU A 461 -15.00 15.22 -7.40
N GLY A 462 -15.87 15.59 -8.34
CA GLY A 462 -15.65 16.75 -9.22
C GLY A 462 -14.47 16.62 -10.17
N THR A 463 -13.99 15.40 -10.45
CA THR A 463 -12.89 15.16 -11.39
C THR A 463 -13.34 15.30 -12.83
N GLN A 464 -12.51 15.87 -13.71
CA GLN A 464 -12.82 16.07 -15.13
C GLN A 464 -11.70 15.49 -16.01
N ALA A 465 -12.02 14.44 -16.78
CA ALA A 465 -11.13 13.84 -17.77
C ALA A 465 -11.65 14.19 -19.18
N ILE A 466 -11.14 15.29 -19.74
CA ILE A 466 -11.66 15.89 -20.98
C ILE A 466 -10.85 15.43 -22.20
N GLY A 467 -9.53 15.28 -22.06
CA GLY A 467 -8.67 14.87 -23.17
C GLY A 467 -8.90 13.41 -23.59
N ILE A 468 -8.58 13.08 -24.84
CA ILE A 468 -8.59 11.70 -25.34
C ILE A 468 -7.59 10.86 -24.53
N SER A 469 -8.02 9.71 -24.04
CA SER A 469 -7.25 8.81 -23.17
C SER A 469 -6.66 9.52 -21.94
N SER A 470 -7.34 10.58 -21.46
CA SER A 470 -6.95 11.29 -20.24
C SER A 470 -7.45 10.57 -18.99
N MET A 471 -6.76 10.79 -17.89
CA MET A 471 -7.09 10.18 -16.60
C MET A 471 -7.09 11.23 -15.49
N ALA A 472 -8.21 11.36 -14.77
CA ALA A 472 -8.38 12.24 -13.63
C ALA A 472 -8.77 11.41 -12.39
N PHE A 473 -7.98 11.48 -11.31
CA PHE A 473 -8.22 10.72 -10.06
C PHE A 473 -8.18 11.63 -8.83
N GLY A 474 -9.14 11.52 -7.92
CA GLY A 474 -9.13 12.22 -6.62
C GLY A 474 -10.24 13.26 -6.48
N ARG A 475 -9.93 14.48 -6.06
CA ARG A 475 -10.94 15.53 -5.81
C ARG A 475 -10.59 16.81 -6.56
N GLY A 476 -11.51 17.27 -7.41
CA GLY A 476 -11.37 18.51 -8.19
C GLY A 476 -10.15 18.51 -9.12
N THR A 477 -9.79 17.37 -9.71
CA THR A 477 -8.66 17.28 -10.65
C THR A 477 -9.12 17.39 -12.10
N TYR A 478 -8.33 18.03 -12.96
CA TYR A 478 -8.64 18.32 -14.36
C TYR A 478 -7.56 17.75 -15.29
N ALA A 479 -7.88 16.72 -16.05
CA ALA A 479 -7.02 16.16 -17.09
C ALA A 479 -7.58 16.54 -18.47
N THR A 480 -7.20 17.72 -18.98
CA THR A 480 -7.78 18.29 -20.21
C THR A 480 -6.92 18.04 -21.45
N GLY A 481 -5.63 17.76 -21.28
CA GLY A 481 -4.75 17.36 -22.39
C GLY A 481 -4.97 15.92 -22.85
N ASN A 482 -4.71 15.63 -24.12
CA ASN A 482 -4.73 14.25 -24.62
C ASN A 482 -3.62 13.42 -23.96
N TYR A 483 -3.91 12.17 -23.58
CA TYR A 483 -2.99 11.28 -22.85
C TYR A 483 -2.46 11.88 -21.53
N SER A 484 -3.19 12.84 -20.94
CA SER A 484 -2.79 13.49 -19.69
C SER A 484 -3.22 12.70 -18.46
N LEU A 485 -2.53 12.91 -17.34
CA LEU A 485 -2.86 12.34 -16.03
C LEU A 485 -2.90 13.44 -14.97
N ALA A 486 -4.03 13.63 -14.30
CA ALA A 486 -4.14 14.48 -13.12
C ALA A 486 -4.60 13.63 -11.93
N ALA A 487 -3.80 13.50 -10.86
CA ALA A 487 -4.18 12.68 -9.70
C ALA A 487 -3.84 13.31 -8.35
N GLY A 488 -4.83 13.42 -7.46
CA GLY A 488 -4.70 14.00 -6.12
C GLY A 488 -5.81 15.01 -5.79
N TYR A 489 -5.45 16.21 -5.33
CA TYR A 489 -6.40 17.26 -4.94
C TYR A 489 -6.15 18.54 -5.74
N GLY A 490 -7.11 19.00 -6.54
CA GLY A 490 -7.03 20.29 -7.23
C GLY A 490 -5.99 20.36 -8.37
N ASN A 491 -5.51 19.23 -8.87
CA ASN A 491 -4.45 19.20 -9.89
C ASN A 491 -5.00 19.44 -11.30
N THR A 492 -4.17 20.01 -12.17
CA THR A 492 -4.52 20.36 -13.54
C THR A 492 -3.43 19.92 -14.52
N ALA A 493 -3.74 18.99 -15.42
CA ALA A 493 -2.89 18.54 -16.52
C ALA A 493 -3.51 18.99 -17.87
N ASN A 494 -3.04 20.14 -18.38
CA ASN A 494 -3.70 20.85 -19.49
C ASN A 494 -3.13 20.55 -20.88
N ALA A 495 -1.93 19.98 -20.95
CA ALA A 495 -1.25 19.75 -22.22
C ALA A 495 -1.17 18.26 -22.57
N SER A 496 -0.96 17.96 -23.84
CA SER A 496 -0.82 16.58 -24.30
C SER A 496 0.37 15.88 -23.60
N ASN A 497 0.16 14.64 -23.16
CA ASN A 497 1.13 13.84 -22.39
C ASN A 497 1.59 14.48 -21.06
N SER A 498 0.87 15.48 -20.55
CA SER A 498 1.23 16.12 -19.29
C SER A 498 0.77 15.30 -18.08
N VAL A 499 1.54 15.38 -16.98
CA VAL A 499 1.26 14.63 -15.74
C VAL A 499 1.30 15.60 -14.55
N ALA A 500 0.21 15.70 -13.80
CA ALA A 500 0.08 16.55 -12.61
C ALA A 500 -0.34 15.70 -11.39
N LEU A 501 0.53 15.57 -10.40
CA LEU A 501 0.35 14.68 -9.24
C LEU A 501 0.55 15.43 -7.92
N GLY A 502 -0.30 15.18 -6.92
CA GLY A 502 -0.17 15.79 -5.58
C GLY A 502 -1.31 16.77 -5.23
N ILE A 503 -0.98 17.99 -4.78
CA ILE A 503 -1.96 18.98 -4.31
C ILE A 503 -1.79 20.30 -5.05
N ASN A 504 -2.81 20.76 -5.76
CA ASN A 504 -2.83 22.00 -6.54
C ASN A 504 -1.64 22.10 -7.51
N THR A 505 -1.27 21.00 -8.18
CA THR A 505 -0.19 20.99 -9.16
C THR A 505 -0.70 21.31 -10.56
N ILE A 506 0.14 21.97 -11.37
CA ILE A 506 -0.22 22.41 -12.72
C ILE A 506 0.84 21.92 -13.71
N ALA A 507 0.46 21.06 -14.64
CA ALA A 507 1.28 20.64 -15.77
C ALA A 507 0.66 21.19 -17.07
N SER A 508 1.19 22.29 -17.58
CA SER A 508 0.65 23.00 -18.75
C SER A 508 1.56 22.97 -19.98
N GLY A 509 2.78 22.44 -19.88
CA GLY A 509 3.66 22.19 -21.01
C GLY A 509 3.42 20.82 -21.66
N VAL A 510 3.65 20.68 -22.97
CA VAL A 510 3.53 19.39 -23.65
C VAL A 510 4.55 18.41 -23.08
N SER A 511 4.13 17.19 -22.76
CA SER A 511 4.99 16.16 -22.12
C SER A 511 5.65 16.64 -20.82
N SER A 512 5.04 17.60 -20.12
CA SER A 512 5.53 18.10 -18.83
C SER A 512 5.13 17.19 -17.67
N PHE A 513 5.91 17.21 -16.60
CA PHE A 513 5.65 16.43 -15.39
C PHE A 513 5.74 17.34 -14.16
N ALA A 514 4.63 17.51 -13.44
CA ALA A 514 4.56 18.24 -12.17
C ALA A 514 4.15 17.28 -11.04
N PHE A 515 4.94 17.21 -9.98
CA PHE A 515 4.64 16.42 -8.77
C PHE A 515 4.92 17.22 -7.50
N GLY A 516 4.05 17.10 -6.49
CA GLY A 516 4.23 17.74 -5.18
C GLY A 516 3.06 18.63 -4.79
N ALA A 517 3.31 19.69 -4.03
CA ALA A 517 2.28 20.64 -3.63
C ALA A 517 2.59 22.00 -4.25
N LEU A 518 1.60 22.60 -4.92
CA LEU A 518 1.74 23.90 -5.60
C LEU A 518 2.84 23.94 -6.68
N SER A 519 3.27 22.77 -7.20
CA SER A 519 4.30 22.72 -8.24
C SER A 519 3.72 22.98 -9.64
N GLY A 520 4.51 23.62 -10.50
CA GLY A 520 4.11 24.06 -11.83
C GLY A 520 5.15 23.69 -12.90
N ALA A 521 4.74 22.95 -13.93
CA ALA A 521 5.56 22.66 -15.10
C ALA A 521 4.90 23.24 -16.36
N SER A 522 5.34 24.42 -16.78
CA SER A 522 4.75 25.13 -17.93
C SER A 522 5.57 25.02 -19.22
N GLY A 523 6.87 24.68 -19.12
CA GLY A 523 7.69 24.40 -20.29
C GLY A 523 7.40 23.02 -20.91
N SER A 524 7.60 22.89 -22.22
CA SER A 524 7.52 21.60 -22.90
C SER A 524 8.63 20.68 -22.42
N ASN A 525 8.33 19.41 -22.15
CA ASN A 525 9.28 18.45 -21.57
C ASN A 525 9.87 18.89 -20.21
N ALA A 526 9.24 19.86 -19.52
CA ALA A 526 9.72 20.34 -18.23
C ALA A 526 9.36 19.38 -17.09
N PHE A 527 10.20 19.33 -16.08
CA PHE A 527 9.99 18.53 -14.86
C PHE A 527 10.00 19.45 -13.63
N ALA A 528 8.87 19.52 -12.90
CA ALA A 528 8.75 20.24 -11.64
C ALA A 528 8.39 19.29 -10.50
N GLY A 529 9.24 19.17 -9.48
CA GLY A 529 9.06 18.26 -8.35
C GLY A 529 9.25 18.96 -7.00
N GLY A 530 8.31 18.80 -6.06
CA GLY A 530 8.42 19.30 -4.69
C GLY A 530 7.40 20.37 -4.31
N TYR A 531 7.71 21.20 -3.31
CA TYR A 531 6.80 22.25 -2.81
C TYR A 531 7.10 23.57 -3.52
N GLU A 532 6.11 24.15 -4.20
CA GLU A 532 6.25 25.41 -4.96
C GLU A 532 7.41 25.41 -5.98
N SER A 533 7.71 24.24 -6.56
CA SER A 533 8.73 24.12 -7.63
C SER A 533 8.13 24.55 -8.98
N VAL A 534 8.83 25.43 -9.71
CA VAL A 534 8.37 25.98 -10.99
C VAL A 534 9.39 25.70 -12.10
N ALA A 535 8.99 24.93 -13.11
CA ALA A 535 9.78 24.64 -14.30
C ALA A 535 9.10 25.28 -15.52
N SER A 536 9.51 26.51 -15.87
CA SER A 536 8.87 27.31 -16.93
C SER A 536 9.55 27.24 -18.28
N GLY A 537 10.84 26.88 -18.32
CA GLY A 537 11.56 26.70 -19.58
C GLY A 537 11.34 25.35 -20.24
N ASP A 538 11.45 25.26 -21.55
CA ASP A 538 11.43 23.97 -22.26
C ASP A 538 12.64 23.11 -21.84
N TYR A 539 12.42 21.81 -21.63
CA TYR A 539 13.41 20.86 -21.11
C TYR A 539 14.02 21.26 -19.76
N SER A 540 13.37 22.14 -19.00
CA SER A 540 13.86 22.58 -17.69
C SER A 540 13.56 21.58 -16.58
N VAL A 541 14.37 21.62 -15.53
CA VAL A 541 14.21 20.77 -14.34
C VAL A 541 14.21 21.64 -13.09
N ALA A 542 13.13 21.61 -12.32
CA ALA A 542 12.99 22.28 -11.03
C ALA A 542 12.64 21.25 -9.95
N LEU A 543 13.55 20.93 -9.03
CA LEU A 543 13.34 19.90 -8.00
C LEU A 543 13.72 20.41 -6.60
N GLY A 544 12.75 20.52 -5.69
CA GLY A 544 13.02 20.93 -4.31
C GLY A 544 11.91 21.75 -3.62
N TYR A 545 12.32 22.75 -2.83
CA TYR A 545 11.45 23.67 -2.10
C TYR A 545 11.61 25.09 -2.65
N GLN A 546 10.55 25.66 -3.23
CA GLN A 546 10.55 27.01 -3.80
C GLN A 546 11.67 27.22 -4.83
N VAL A 547 11.82 26.29 -5.77
CA VAL A 547 12.88 26.36 -6.80
C VAL A 547 12.30 26.78 -8.14
N GLU A 548 13.04 27.57 -8.90
CA GLU A 548 12.62 28.09 -10.21
C GLU A 548 13.64 27.75 -11.31
N ALA A 549 13.17 27.15 -12.41
CA ALA A 549 13.92 26.92 -13.64
C ALA A 549 13.19 27.60 -14.81
N ASN A 550 13.58 28.85 -15.10
CA ASN A 550 12.76 29.80 -15.86
C ASN A 550 13.07 29.82 -17.37
N ASN A 551 14.10 29.10 -17.84
CA ASN A 551 14.58 29.18 -19.23
C ASN A 551 14.89 27.80 -19.82
N ILE A 552 15.06 27.74 -21.14
CA ILE A 552 15.29 26.50 -21.88
C ILE A 552 16.54 25.80 -21.35
N TYR A 553 16.45 24.49 -21.07
CA TYR A 553 17.50 23.67 -20.47
C TYR A 553 17.98 24.11 -19.07
N ALA A 554 17.27 25.04 -18.41
CA ALA A 554 17.64 25.48 -17.06
C ALA A 554 17.40 24.36 -16.04
N THR A 555 18.29 24.24 -15.07
CA THR A 555 18.28 23.20 -14.03
C THR A 555 18.39 23.85 -12.66
N SER A 556 17.36 23.72 -11.83
CA SER A 556 17.27 24.29 -10.48
C SER A 556 16.96 23.21 -9.45
N LEU A 557 17.88 22.98 -8.50
CA LEU A 557 17.78 21.90 -7.50
C LEU A 557 18.07 22.40 -6.08
N GLY A 558 17.21 22.05 -5.12
CA GLY A 558 17.45 22.29 -3.69
C GLY A 558 16.39 23.15 -3.02
N ALA A 559 16.77 24.28 -2.41
CA ALA A 559 15.85 25.17 -1.70
C ALA A 559 16.07 26.63 -2.11
N GLN A 560 15.02 27.30 -2.58
CA GLN A 560 15.09 28.72 -2.97
C GLN A 560 16.17 29.01 -4.01
N THR A 561 16.31 28.11 -4.99
CA THR A 561 17.29 28.23 -6.08
C THR A 561 16.62 28.76 -7.35
N ILE A 562 17.31 29.61 -8.10
CA ILE A 562 16.79 30.23 -9.32
C ILE A 562 17.79 30.03 -10.47
N ALA A 563 17.38 29.28 -11.50
CA ALA A 563 18.09 29.12 -12.76
C ALA A 563 17.32 29.85 -13.87
N SER A 564 17.72 31.08 -14.20
CA SER A 564 17.00 31.93 -15.17
C SER A 564 17.72 32.12 -16.51
N GLY A 565 18.97 31.69 -16.62
CA GLY A 565 19.70 31.67 -17.88
C GLY A 565 19.40 30.43 -18.72
N MET A 566 19.49 30.55 -20.05
CA MET A 566 19.42 29.38 -20.95
C MET A 566 20.55 28.40 -20.64
N GLY A 567 20.25 27.13 -20.40
CA GLY A 567 21.23 26.11 -20.01
C GLY A 567 21.92 26.37 -18.66
N SER A 568 21.36 27.26 -17.83
CA SER A 568 21.93 27.56 -16.51
C SER A 568 21.66 26.45 -15.50
N THR A 569 22.55 26.29 -14.52
CA THR A 569 22.41 25.33 -13.42
C THR A 569 22.53 26.04 -12.07
N ALA A 570 21.48 26.01 -11.24
CA ALA A 570 21.48 26.48 -9.87
C ALA A 570 21.23 25.30 -8.92
N MET A 571 22.13 25.02 -7.98
CA MET A 571 21.99 23.88 -7.05
C MET A 571 22.40 24.21 -5.62
N GLY A 572 21.54 23.93 -4.64
CA GLY A 572 21.83 24.06 -3.21
C GLY A 572 20.79 24.90 -2.47
N THR A 573 21.20 25.96 -1.79
CA THR A 573 20.28 26.83 -1.03
C THR A 573 20.55 28.29 -1.33
N LEU A 574 19.51 29.05 -1.70
CA LEU A 574 19.64 30.48 -2.04
C LEU A 574 20.63 30.75 -3.18
N THR A 575 20.71 29.86 -4.17
CA THR A 575 21.66 29.99 -5.30
C THR A 575 20.99 30.55 -6.55
N ILE A 576 21.67 31.43 -7.27
CA ILE A 576 21.16 32.12 -8.46
C ILE A 576 22.12 31.91 -9.64
N ALA A 577 21.63 31.30 -10.72
CA ALA A 577 22.33 31.20 -12.00
C ALA A 577 21.53 31.95 -13.07
N SER A 578 21.89 33.22 -13.32
CA SER A 578 21.01 34.15 -14.04
C SER A 578 21.35 34.35 -15.53
N SER A 579 22.54 33.94 -15.96
CA SER A 579 23.02 34.15 -17.34
C SER A 579 23.16 32.84 -18.13
N ILE A 580 23.33 32.94 -19.45
CA ILE A 580 23.39 31.79 -20.36
C ILE A 580 24.58 30.88 -19.96
N SER A 581 24.30 29.58 -19.84
CA SER A 581 25.27 28.54 -19.45
C SER A 581 26.02 28.83 -18.14
N SER A 582 25.43 29.64 -17.24
CA SER A 582 25.99 29.92 -15.93
C SER A 582 25.74 28.77 -14.95
N THR A 583 26.66 28.53 -14.03
CA THR A 583 26.56 27.46 -13.02
C THR A 583 26.77 28.04 -11.62
N ALA A 584 25.76 27.99 -10.76
CA ALA A 584 25.83 28.38 -9.36
C ALA A 584 25.55 27.16 -8.46
N MET A 585 26.49 26.79 -7.57
CA MET A 585 26.31 25.63 -6.68
C MET A 585 26.77 25.91 -5.24
N GLY A 586 25.95 25.57 -4.25
CA GLY A 586 26.27 25.68 -2.83
C GLY A 586 25.26 26.49 -2.02
N ASN A 587 25.71 27.43 -1.21
CA ASN A 587 24.86 28.26 -0.35
C ASN A 587 25.08 29.75 -0.67
N GLU A 588 24.02 30.48 -1.00
CA GLU A 588 24.11 31.92 -1.31
C GLU A 588 25.11 32.23 -2.44
N THR A 589 25.15 31.41 -3.49
CA THR A 589 26.05 31.62 -4.63
C THR A 589 25.34 32.29 -5.80
N GLU A 590 26.04 33.17 -6.53
CA GLU A 590 25.50 33.88 -7.68
C GLU A 590 26.43 33.77 -8.90
N ALA A 591 25.93 33.19 -9.99
CA ALA A 591 26.61 33.15 -11.29
C ALA A 591 25.81 34.01 -12.28
N SER A 592 26.22 35.27 -12.45
CA SER A 592 25.54 36.28 -13.27
C SER A 592 26.28 36.66 -14.55
N GLY A 593 27.53 36.21 -14.72
CA GLY A 593 28.25 36.34 -15.98
C GLY A 593 27.87 35.28 -17.02
N LEU A 594 27.95 35.60 -18.31
CA LEU A 594 27.79 34.63 -19.41
C LEU A 594 28.81 33.49 -19.24
N THR A 595 28.39 32.23 -19.25
CA THR A 595 29.25 31.04 -19.05
C THR A 595 30.05 31.05 -17.73
N SER A 596 29.60 31.79 -16.72
CA SER A 596 30.28 31.90 -15.43
C SER A 596 30.03 30.68 -14.52
N THR A 597 30.91 30.45 -13.55
CA THR A 597 30.79 29.38 -12.55
C THR A 597 31.02 29.93 -11.14
N ALA A 598 30.02 29.87 -10.26
CA ALA A 598 30.13 30.20 -8.84
C ALA A 598 29.88 28.95 -7.97
N MET A 599 30.84 28.55 -7.13
CA MET A 599 30.72 27.37 -6.28
C MET A 599 31.18 27.62 -4.83
N GLY A 600 30.40 27.17 -3.85
CA GLY A 600 30.76 27.23 -2.42
C GLY A 600 29.76 28.03 -1.58
N SER A 601 30.22 28.98 -0.78
CA SER A 601 29.36 29.77 0.13
C SER A 601 29.56 31.27 -0.05
N GLY A 602 28.52 32.01 -0.43
CA GLY A 602 28.62 33.45 -0.64
C GLY A 602 29.55 33.83 -1.79
N THR A 603 29.67 33.00 -2.83
CA THR A 603 30.55 33.26 -3.98
C THR A 603 29.80 33.91 -5.13
N ILE A 604 30.44 34.86 -5.81
CA ILE A 604 29.85 35.64 -6.90
C ILE A 604 30.75 35.57 -8.13
N ALA A 605 30.24 35.06 -9.25
CA ALA A 605 30.90 35.06 -10.55
C ALA A 605 30.10 35.94 -11.53
N SER A 606 30.44 37.23 -11.59
CA SER A 606 29.70 38.23 -12.37
C SER A 606 30.39 38.59 -13.70
N GLY A 607 31.67 38.24 -13.88
CA GLY A 607 32.36 38.42 -15.15
C GLY A 607 31.95 37.38 -16.19
N GLU A 608 31.92 37.74 -17.48
CA GLU A 608 31.83 36.75 -18.57
C GLU A 608 32.97 35.73 -18.45
N THR A 609 32.67 34.45 -18.66
CA THR A 609 33.58 33.29 -18.55
C THR A 609 34.34 33.22 -17.22
N SER A 610 33.83 33.87 -16.16
CA SER A 610 34.50 33.93 -14.86
C SER A 610 34.24 32.68 -14.00
N THR A 611 35.16 32.39 -13.06
CA THR A 611 35.03 31.29 -12.10
C THR A 611 35.28 31.78 -10.68
N ALA A 612 34.32 31.66 -9.77
CA ALA A 612 34.46 31.93 -8.34
C ALA A 612 34.26 30.64 -7.52
N MET A 613 35.23 30.26 -6.69
CA MET A 613 35.16 29.03 -5.89
C MET A 613 35.66 29.23 -4.45
N GLY A 614 34.92 28.73 -3.47
CA GLY A 614 35.32 28.77 -2.05
C GLY A 614 34.30 29.48 -1.17
N SER A 615 34.74 30.44 -0.35
CA SER A 615 33.83 31.20 0.53
C SER A 615 34.08 32.70 0.44
N GLY A 616 33.03 33.47 0.14
CA GLY A 616 33.09 34.92 0.01
C GLY A 616 33.94 35.42 -1.18
N THR A 617 34.14 34.60 -2.21
CA THR A 617 34.98 34.98 -3.37
C THR A 617 34.17 35.74 -4.43
N LEU A 618 34.81 36.70 -5.10
CA LEU A 618 34.21 37.50 -6.18
C LEU A 618 35.09 37.43 -7.43
N ALA A 619 34.55 36.92 -8.53
CA ALA A 619 35.17 36.96 -9.85
C ALA A 619 34.36 37.88 -10.77
N SER A 620 34.73 39.16 -10.82
CA SER A 620 34.02 40.20 -11.59
C SER A 620 34.71 40.59 -12.90
N GLY A 621 35.99 40.25 -13.07
CA GLY A 621 36.69 40.46 -14.34
C GLY A 621 36.26 39.47 -15.42
N THR A 622 36.24 39.87 -16.68
CA THR A 622 36.01 38.96 -17.82
C THR A 622 37.15 37.94 -17.92
N HIS A 623 36.85 36.65 -18.08
CA HIS A 623 37.79 35.51 -18.02
C HIS A 623 38.53 35.36 -16.67
N SER A 624 38.05 35.97 -15.59
CA SER A 624 38.73 35.93 -14.28
C SER A 624 38.46 34.63 -13.51
N THR A 625 39.34 34.30 -12.57
CA THR A 625 39.21 33.15 -11.67
C THR A 625 39.57 33.55 -10.24
N ALA A 626 38.62 33.45 -9.29
CA ALA A 626 38.84 33.70 -7.87
C ALA A 626 38.63 32.42 -7.05
N ILE A 627 39.65 31.94 -6.35
CA ILE A 627 39.59 30.71 -5.55
C ILE A 627 40.07 30.98 -4.11
N GLY A 628 39.37 30.46 -3.10
CA GLY A 628 39.80 30.49 -1.70
C GLY A 628 38.82 31.17 -0.75
N TYR A 629 39.32 32.05 0.12
CA TYR A 629 38.51 32.72 1.15
C TYR A 629 38.59 34.24 1.01
N ASN A 630 37.47 34.89 0.70
CA ASN A 630 37.40 36.34 0.50
C ASN A 630 38.44 36.86 -0.51
N THR A 631 38.61 36.17 -1.64
CA THR A 631 39.45 36.61 -2.77
C THR A 631 38.60 37.33 -3.81
N ILE A 632 39.20 38.33 -4.48
CA ILE A 632 38.55 39.20 -5.46
C ILE A 632 39.42 39.22 -6.72
N ALA A 633 38.85 38.78 -7.84
CA ALA A 633 39.46 38.80 -9.18
C ALA A 633 38.61 39.72 -10.09
N ASP A 634 38.96 41.00 -10.14
CA ASP A 634 38.24 42.06 -10.85
C ASP A 634 38.89 42.47 -12.17
N ASP A 635 40.18 42.16 -12.35
CA ASP A 635 40.93 42.40 -13.57
C ASP A 635 40.63 41.39 -14.69
N PHE A 636 40.79 41.83 -15.95
CA PHE A 636 40.65 41.00 -17.16
C PHE A 636 41.63 39.81 -17.17
N SER A 637 41.11 38.60 -17.32
CA SER A 637 41.87 37.34 -17.33
C SER A 637 42.74 37.10 -16.09
N SER A 638 42.39 37.70 -14.95
CA SER A 638 43.12 37.53 -13.70
C SER A 638 42.82 36.18 -13.03
N THR A 639 43.82 35.56 -12.41
CA THR A 639 43.65 34.39 -11.52
C THR A 639 44.12 34.74 -10.11
N VAL A 640 43.23 34.64 -9.13
CA VAL A 640 43.48 35.00 -7.75
C VAL A 640 43.22 33.79 -6.85
N VAL A 641 44.20 33.43 -6.02
CA VAL A 641 44.09 32.34 -5.05
C VAL A 641 44.46 32.80 -3.64
N GLY A 642 44.12 32.02 -2.62
CA GLY A 642 44.52 32.28 -1.23
C GLY A 642 43.42 32.93 -0.40
N TYR A 643 43.78 33.96 0.38
CA TYR A 643 42.82 34.64 1.26
C TYR A 643 43.07 36.14 1.33
N PHE A 644 41.99 36.93 1.27
CA PHE A 644 42.02 38.41 1.37
C PHE A 644 43.13 39.08 0.52
N ASN A 645 43.15 38.84 -0.80
CA ASN A 645 44.05 39.52 -1.74
C ASN A 645 43.78 41.04 -1.75
N ASN A 646 44.72 41.86 -2.23
CA ASN A 646 44.51 43.30 -2.41
C ASN A 646 44.13 43.62 -3.86
N GLU A 647 43.03 44.36 -4.05
CA GLU A 647 42.50 44.82 -5.36
C GLU A 647 43.37 45.91 -6.02
N SER A 648 44.21 46.60 -5.24
CA SER A 648 44.87 47.84 -5.68
C SER A 648 46.16 47.60 -6.46
N ALA A 649 46.07 47.04 -7.67
CA ALA A 649 47.11 47.15 -8.67
C ALA A 649 46.81 48.33 -9.60
N THR A 650 47.81 49.18 -9.90
CA THR A 650 47.65 50.29 -10.86
C THR A 650 47.62 49.81 -12.32
N THR A 651 47.88 48.51 -12.52
CA THR A 651 47.96 47.82 -13.80
C THR A 651 47.23 46.50 -13.71
N THR A 652 46.69 46.00 -14.83
CA THR A 652 46.01 44.71 -14.91
C THR A 652 46.88 43.57 -14.37
N SER A 653 46.39 42.90 -13.32
CA SER A 653 46.98 41.71 -12.73
C SER A 653 46.57 40.46 -13.50
N LEU A 654 47.52 39.56 -13.77
CA LEU A 654 47.28 38.26 -14.40
C LEU A 654 47.19 37.13 -13.35
N PHE A 655 48.02 37.18 -12.31
CA PHE A 655 48.01 36.17 -11.24
C PHE A 655 48.34 36.80 -9.89
N GLN A 656 47.56 36.47 -8.85
CA GLN A 656 47.78 36.94 -7.49
C GLN A 656 47.59 35.82 -6.47
N ILE A 657 48.38 35.86 -5.39
CA ILE A 657 48.17 35.02 -4.20
C ILE A 657 47.91 35.95 -3.01
N GLY A 658 46.68 35.94 -2.51
CA GLY A 658 46.27 36.70 -1.33
C GLY A 658 46.76 36.04 -0.03
N ASN A 659 47.24 36.86 0.89
CA ASN A 659 47.65 36.48 2.24
C ASN A 659 47.21 37.48 3.32
N GLY A 660 46.19 38.30 3.02
CA GLY A 660 45.67 39.29 3.97
C GLY A 660 44.99 38.61 5.15
N THR A 661 44.85 39.27 6.30
CA THR A 661 44.31 38.61 7.51
C THR A 661 42.80 38.80 7.69
N ASN A 662 42.23 39.83 7.08
CA ASN A 662 40.79 40.14 7.12
C ASN A 662 40.43 41.15 6.01
N SER A 663 39.14 41.49 5.89
CA SER A 663 38.61 42.40 4.86
C SER A 663 39.19 43.82 4.89
N THR A 664 39.73 44.26 6.04
CA THR A 664 40.38 45.58 6.18
C THR A 664 41.91 45.52 6.06
N ALA A 665 42.49 44.33 6.12
CA ALA A 665 43.93 44.08 6.07
C ALA A 665 44.26 43.11 4.93
N ARG A 666 43.86 43.51 3.71
CA ARG A 666 44.09 42.78 2.46
C ARG A 666 45.54 42.90 2.00
N SER A 667 46.15 41.82 1.53
CA SER A 667 47.53 41.82 1.02
C SER A 667 47.79 40.71 0.01
N ASN A 668 48.80 40.92 -0.84
CA ASN A 668 49.25 39.97 -1.85
C ASN A 668 50.66 39.47 -1.52
N ALA A 669 50.84 38.16 -1.37
CA ALA A 669 52.16 37.53 -1.23
C ALA A 669 52.92 37.52 -2.57
N PHE A 670 52.19 37.35 -3.67
CA PHE A 670 52.73 37.22 -5.02
C PHE A 670 51.80 37.92 -6.02
N THR A 671 52.36 38.63 -7.00
CA THR A 671 51.61 39.32 -8.04
C THR A 671 52.35 39.24 -9.38
N VAL A 672 51.65 38.89 -10.45
CA VAL A 672 52.14 39.00 -11.84
C VAL A 672 51.23 39.96 -12.57
N VAL A 673 51.79 41.00 -13.17
CA VAL A 673 51.03 42.00 -13.93
C VAL A 673 51.23 41.82 -15.44
N GLN A 674 50.37 42.43 -16.25
CA GLN A 674 50.34 42.28 -17.71
C GLN A 674 51.67 42.63 -18.42
N SER A 675 52.52 43.47 -17.83
CA SER A 675 53.86 43.78 -18.35
C SER A 675 54.87 42.62 -18.22
N GLY A 676 54.47 41.52 -17.58
CA GLY A 676 55.33 40.38 -17.25
C GLY A 676 56.26 40.65 -16.07
N ASN A 677 55.97 41.68 -15.27
CA ASN A 677 56.67 41.96 -14.02
C ASN A 677 56.08 41.12 -12.88
N VAL A 678 56.95 40.60 -12.02
CA VAL A 678 56.60 39.79 -10.85
C VAL A 678 56.91 40.57 -9.57
N GLY A 679 55.92 40.68 -8.69
CA GLY A 679 56.03 41.26 -7.36
C GLY A 679 55.95 40.19 -6.28
N ILE A 680 56.86 40.22 -5.31
CA ILE A 680 56.77 39.47 -4.05
C ILE A 680 56.53 40.51 -2.94
N THR A 681 55.41 40.36 -2.23
CA THR A 681 54.85 41.33 -1.24
C THR A 681 54.48 42.72 -1.78
N THR A 682 54.54 42.94 -3.10
CA THR A 682 54.13 44.19 -3.75
C THR A 682 53.19 43.90 -4.92
N SER A 683 52.13 44.71 -5.03
CA SER A 683 51.14 44.60 -6.13
C SER A 683 51.45 45.50 -7.32
N ASN A 684 52.50 46.32 -7.22
CA ASN A 684 52.91 47.27 -8.27
C ASN A 684 54.41 47.07 -8.63
N PRO A 685 54.80 45.92 -9.20
CA PRO A 685 56.19 45.66 -9.53
C PRO A 685 56.68 46.53 -10.70
N VAL A 686 57.73 47.32 -10.46
CA VAL A 686 58.32 48.24 -11.47
C VAL A 686 59.46 47.60 -12.28
N SER A 687 59.85 46.37 -11.96
CA SER A 687 60.89 45.58 -12.61
C SER A 687 60.41 44.14 -12.84
N LYS A 688 61.17 43.36 -13.63
CA LYS A 688 60.80 41.95 -13.94
C LYS A 688 60.62 41.09 -12.69
N LEU A 689 61.42 41.33 -11.66
CA LEU A 689 61.26 40.78 -10.32
C LEU A 689 61.47 41.92 -9.32
N HIS A 690 60.42 42.28 -8.59
CA HIS A 690 60.42 43.29 -7.54
C HIS A 690 60.05 42.62 -6.22
N ILE A 691 60.98 42.58 -5.27
CA ILE A 691 60.79 41.96 -3.96
C ILE A 691 60.81 43.07 -2.92
N THR A 692 59.80 43.13 -2.05
CA THR A 692 59.73 44.08 -0.93
C THR A 692 59.53 43.34 0.41
N GLY A 693 59.59 44.07 1.53
CA GLY A 693 59.13 43.55 2.83
C GLY A 693 60.05 42.54 3.53
N GLY A 694 61.27 42.32 3.05
CA GLY A 694 62.32 41.58 3.77
C GLY A 694 63.02 42.41 4.85
N THR A 695 63.67 41.71 5.78
CA THR A 695 64.52 42.28 6.83
C THR A 695 65.97 42.35 6.39
N ASP A 696 66.75 43.23 7.04
CA ASP A 696 68.19 43.36 6.87
C ASP A 696 68.88 42.00 7.00
N ALA A 697 69.83 41.72 6.12
CA ALA A 697 70.59 40.49 6.07
C ALA A 697 71.42 40.36 7.36
N THR A 698 71.11 39.40 8.22
CA THR A 698 71.93 39.11 9.41
C THR A 698 72.67 37.79 9.28
N TYR A 699 73.81 37.67 9.95
CA TYR A 699 74.57 36.43 9.96
C TYR A 699 73.78 35.23 10.52
N ALA A 700 72.81 35.44 11.42
CA ALA A 700 72.22 34.37 12.22
C ALA A 700 70.91 33.77 11.67
N ASP A 701 70.32 34.29 10.60
CA ASP A 701 68.96 33.93 10.16
C ASP A 701 68.79 33.85 8.63
N THR A 702 67.60 33.39 8.20
CA THR A 702 67.15 33.34 6.80
C THR A 702 66.61 34.68 6.29
N SER A 703 67.13 35.81 6.81
CA SER A 703 66.77 37.16 6.39
C SER A 703 67.35 37.54 5.02
N GLY A 704 66.94 38.69 4.50
CA GLY A 704 67.26 39.18 3.16
C GLY A 704 66.15 38.95 2.14
N PHE A 705 66.24 39.62 0.99
CA PHE A 705 65.25 39.48 -0.08
C PHE A 705 65.49 38.23 -0.93
N VAL A 706 66.76 37.86 -1.11
CA VAL A 706 67.18 36.71 -1.91
C VAL A 706 68.28 35.96 -1.17
N VAL A 707 68.12 34.64 -1.01
CA VAL A 707 69.12 33.73 -0.46
C VAL A 707 69.48 32.70 -1.52
N LEU A 708 70.76 32.61 -1.89
CA LEU A 708 71.30 31.67 -2.88
C LEU A 708 72.31 30.73 -2.22
N GLY A 709 71.96 29.44 -2.09
CA GLY A 709 72.81 28.42 -1.44
C GLY A 709 72.13 27.78 -0.23
N ASP A 710 72.83 26.85 0.43
CA ASP A 710 72.34 26.21 1.65
C ASP A 710 72.52 27.16 2.83
N VAL A 711 71.46 27.36 3.63
CA VAL A 711 71.50 28.22 4.82
C VAL A 711 72.48 27.71 5.89
N THR A 712 72.77 26.41 5.88
CA THR A 712 73.76 25.74 6.74
C THR A 712 75.14 25.60 6.09
N GLY A 713 75.29 25.99 4.82
CA GLY A 713 76.54 25.95 4.06
C GLY A 713 76.92 27.32 3.51
N ASP A 714 77.73 27.34 2.43
CA ASP A 714 78.05 28.57 1.71
C ASP A 714 76.81 29.10 1.00
N ASN A 715 76.45 30.36 1.29
CA ASN A 715 75.38 31.06 0.61
C ASN A 715 75.69 32.56 0.39
N ILE A 716 74.90 33.17 -0.49
CA ILE A 716 74.89 34.60 -0.76
C ILE A 716 73.49 35.13 -0.43
N VAL A 717 73.44 36.18 0.38
CA VAL A 717 72.22 36.90 0.70
C VAL A 717 72.28 38.31 0.15
N ILE A 718 71.17 38.77 -0.42
CA ILE A 718 71.02 40.11 -1.00
C ILE A 718 69.88 40.83 -0.29
N ASP A 719 70.12 42.06 0.15
CA ASP A 719 69.10 42.94 0.73
C ASP A 719 69.15 44.37 0.14
N SER A 720 68.74 45.38 0.91
CA SER A 720 68.64 46.77 0.44
C SER A 720 69.99 47.48 0.28
N ASN A 721 71.02 47.06 1.00
CA ASN A 721 72.29 47.80 1.11
C ASN A 721 73.54 46.90 1.05
N GLU A 722 73.39 45.58 1.11
CA GLU A 722 74.51 44.65 1.04
C GLU A 722 74.26 43.38 0.22
N ILE A 723 75.38 42.81 -0.25
CA ILE A 723 75.47 41.44 -0.72
C ILE A 723 76.42 40.74 0.24
N LEU A 724 75.89 39.78 1.00
CA LEU A 724 76.61 39.14 2.09
C LEU A 724 76.87 37.66 1.78
N ALA A 725 78.14 37.25 1.79
CA ALA A 725 78.52 35.85 1.74
C ALA A 725 78.59 35.27 3.16
N ARG A 726 78.02 34.08 3.34
CA ARG A 726 77.96 33.40 4.64
C ARG A 726 78.32 31.93 4.52
N ASN A 727 78.77 31.34 5.61
CA ASN A 727 78.91 29.90 5.78
C ASN A 727 78.36 29.52 7.16
N ASN A 728 77.31 28.69 7.21
CA ASN A 728 76.69 28.21 8.46
C ASN A 728 76.38 29.34 9.47
N GLY A 729 75.83 30.45 8.96
CA GLY A 729 75.45 31.61 9.77
C GLY A 729 76.60 32.49 10.28
N ILE A 730 77.77 32.43 9.65
CA ILE A 730 78.94 33.26 9.96
C ILE A 730 79.41 33.95 8.67
N ALA A 731 80.07 35.12 8.81
CA ALA A 731 80.70 35.81 7.69
C ALA A 731 81.65 34.89 6.91
N SER A 732 81.44 34.78 5.61
CA SER A 732 82.32 34.05 4.68
C SER A 732 82.89 35.00 3.64
N GLY A 733 83.98 34.59 2.99
CA GLY A 733 84.57 35.36 1.89
C GLY A 733 83.65 35.36 0.67
N LEU A 734 83.40 36.54 0.08
CA LEU A 734 82.79 36.61 -1.24
C LEU A 734 83.87 36.42 -2.32
N TYR A 735 83.93 35.21 -2.86
CA TYR A 735 84.91 34.86 -3.89
C TYR A 735 84.39 35.24 -5.29
N LEU A 736 84.90 36.35 -5.83
CA LEU A 736 84.65 36.77 -7.22
C LEU A 736 85.86 36.44 -8.08
N GLN A 737 85.69 35.56 -9.08
CA GLN A 737 86.77 35.14 -9.99
C GLN A 737 88.02 34.57 -9.29
N GLN A 738 87.83 33.70 -8.28
CA GLN A 738 88.92 33.17 -7.44
C GLN A 738 90.04 32.46 -8.24
N SER A 739 89.70 31.77 -9.32
CA SER A 739 90.68 31.11 -10.20
C SER A 739 91.34 32.07 -11.21
N GLY A 740 91.13 33.38 -11.00
CA GLY A 740 91.65 34.47 -11.80
C GLY A 740 90.69 34.91 -12.91
N GLY A 741 90.59 36.22 -13.08
CA GLY A 741 89.82 36.91 -14.12
C GLY A 741 89.95 38.41 -13.95
N ASP A 742 89.28 39.18 -14.81
CA ASP A 742 89.15 40.62 -14.61
C ASP A 742 87.82 40.91 -13.88
N VAL A 743 87.86 41.75 -12.84
CA VAL A 743 86.68 42.36 -12.21
C VAL A 743 86.68 43.84 -12.61
N TYR A 744 85.73 44.23 -13.45
CA TYR A 744 85.59 45.62 -13.90
C TYR A 744 84.70 46.38 -12.92
N ALA A 745 85.28 47.25 -12.09
CA ALA A 745 84.55 48.17 -11.21
C ALA A 745 84.67 49.60 -11.75
N GLY A 746 83.54 50.25 -12.05
CA GLY A 746 83.53 51.62 -12.62
C GLY A 746 83.90 52.73 -11.63
N GLY A 747 83.86 52.44 -10.33
CA GLY A 747 84.23 53.35 -9.24
C GLY A 747 85.43 52.84 -8.43
N ALA A 748 85.82 53.60 -7.41
CA ALA A 748 86.88 53.19 -6.49
C ALA A 748 86.41 52.03 -5.60
N VAL A 749 87.25 51.01 -5.46
CA VAL A 749 87.09 50.01 -4.40
C VAL A 749 87.60 50.64 -3.11
N VAL A 750 86.67 50.92 -2.19
CA VAL A 750 86.98 51.55 -0.90
C VAL A 750 87.03 50.49 0.19
N HIS A 751 88.01 50.61 1.09
CA HIS A 751 88.18 49.72 2.22
C HIS A 751 87.89 50.49 3.51
N SER A 752 87.08 49.89 4.40
CA SER A 752 86.84 50.46 5.73
C SER A 752 88.16 50.53 6.51
N SER A 753 88.59 51.75 6.85
CA SER A 753 89.88 52.01 7.50
C SER A 753 89.71 52.75 8.84
N ASP A 754 88.52 52.72 9.44
CA ASP A 754 88.20 53.38 10.70
C ASP A 754 89.01 52.79 11.87
N ARG A 755 89.59 53.65 12.72
CA ARG A 755 90.39 53.24 13.89
C ARG A 755 89.61 52.32 14.83
N ARG A 756 88.28 52.47 14.95
CA ARG A 756 87.42 51.63 15.80
C ARG A 756 87.37 50.17 15.35
N LEU A 757 87.62 49.92 14.07
CA LEU A 757 87.65 48.57 13.49
C LEU A 757 89.05 47.93 13.55
N LYS A 758 90.05 48.63 14.12
CA LYS A 758 91.45 48.20 14.14
C LYS A 758 91.98 48.12 15.57
N ARG A 759 92.94 47.22 15.79
CA ARG A 759 93.67 47.04 17.05
C ARG A 759 95.15 46.86 16.75
N ASN A 760 96.03 47.10 17.73
CA ASN A 760 97.49 46.92 17.60
C ASN A 760 98.08 47.63 16.37
N ILE A 761 97.82 48.93 16.24
CA ILE A 761 98.29 49.72 15.10
C ILE A 761 99.76 50.08 15.32
N GLU A 762 100.65 49.50 14.52
CA GLU A 762 102.11 49.66 14.59
C GLU A 762 102.68 50.39 13.37
N THR A 763 103.91 50.88 13.47
CA THR A 763 104.61 51.51 12.34
C THR A 763 105.03 50.45 11.31
N LEU A 764 104.84 50.74 10.03
CA LEU A 764 105.14 49.82 8.94
C LEU A 764 106.66 49.52 8.88
N PRO A 765 107.10 48.25 8.97
CA PRO A 765 108.53 47.91 8.92
C PRO A 765 109.12 48.11 7.52
N TYR A 766 108.33 47.86 6.48
CA TYR A 766 108.74 47.98 5.08
C TYR A 766 108.82 49.42 4.59
N GLY A 767 109.75 49.72 3.70
CA GLY A 767 109.97 51.06 3.14
C GLY A 767 110.69 51.00 1.80
N LEU A 768 111.63 51.92 1.58
CA LEU A 768 112.34 52.06 0.31
C LEU A 768 113.22 50.84 -0.01
N GLU A 769 113.84 50.24 1.00
CA GLU A 769 114.73 49.08 0.83
C GLU A 769 114.02 47.88 0.20
N GLU A 770 112.81 47.54 0.67
CA GLU A 770 112.04 46.41 0.15
C GLU A 770 111.43 46.72 -1.21
N VAL A 771 110.94 47.94 -1.42
CA VAL A 771 110.37 48.36 -2.72
C VAL A 771 111.41 48.26 -3.83
N LEU A 772 112.68 48.58 -3.55
CA LEU A 772 113.79 48.45 -4.51
C LEU A 772 114.11 47.00 -4.88
N GLN A 773 113.74 46.03 -4.04
CA GLN A 773 113.93 44.60 -4.32
C GLN A 773 112.78 43.99 -5.14
N LEU A 774 111.62 44.67 -5.23
CA LEU A 774 110.50 44.19 -6.03
C LEU A 774 110.83 44.26 -7.52
N ALA A 775 110.45 43.20 -8.26
CA ALA A 775 110.73 43.08 -9.69
C ALA A 775 109.43 43.13 -10.52
N PRO A 776 108.99 44.31 -11.03
CA PRO A 776 107.87 44.41 -11.95
C PRO A 776 108.08 43.55 -13.20
N LYS A 777 107.08 42.75 -13.57
CA LYS A 777 107.06 41.87 -14.74
C LYS A 777 105.91 42.23 -15.68
N GLN A 778 106.05 41.77 -16.92
CA GLN A 778 104.98 41.71 -17.90
C GLN A 778 104.79 40.27 -18.37
N TYR A 779 103.56 39.77 -18.41
CA TYR A 779 103.29 38.36 -18.72
C TYR A 779 101.95 38.16 -19.45
N TYR A 780 101.82 37.01 -20.10
CA TYR A 780 100.54 36.47 -20.56
C TYR A 780 100.08 35.40 -19.57
N TRP A 781 98.79 35.35 -19.29
CA TRP A 781 98.18 34.27 -18.53
C TRP A 781 98.26 32.96 -19.31
N LYS A 782 98.64 31.87 -18.66
CA LYS A 782 98.52 30.54 -19.28
C LYS A 782 97.03 30.17 -19.33
N ASN A 783 96.60 29.48 -20.38
CA ASN A 783 95.24 28.94 -20.54
C ASN A 783 94.07 29.96 -20.50
N ARG A 784 94.34 31.26 -20.72
CA ARG A 784 93.31 32.28 -20.92
C ARG A 784 93.23 32.71 -22.38
N GLY A 785 92.58 31.91 -23.23
CA GLY A 785 92.21 32.26 -24.61
C GLY A 785 93.26 33.03 -25.43
N VAL A 786 92.79 33.83 -26.40
CA VAL A 786 93.65 34.78 -27.14
C VAL A 786 93.82 36.06 -26.32
N GLN A 787 95.06 36.41 -25.98
CA GLN A 787 95.39 37.64 -25.27
C GLN A 787 95.98 38.68 -26.22
N THR A 788 95.43 39.89 -26.19
CA THR A 788 95.83 40.99 -27.08
C THR A 788 96.89 41.91 -26.47
N ARG A 789 97.17 41.79 -25.16
CA ARG A 789 98.21 42.54 -24.46
C ARG A 789 98.84 41.73 -23.34
N LYS A 790 100.08 42.06 -22.96
CA LYS A 790 100.71 41.57 -21.74
C LYS A 790 100.11 42.30 -20.53
N THR A 791 99.84 41.57 -19.47
CA THR A 791 99.46 42.13 -18.17
C THR A 791 100.71 42.54 -17.41
N LEU A 792 100.66 43.66 -16.68
CA LEU A 792 101.75 44.14 -15.83
C LEU A 792 101.46 43.77 -14.38
N GLY A 793 102.48 43.36 -13.63
CA GLY A 793 102.34 43.04 -12.22
C GLY A 793 103.61 42.46 -11.62
N LEU A 794 103.46 41.84 -10.46
CA LEU A 794 104.47 41.12 -9.72
C LEU A 794 104.14 39.61 -9.71
N ILE A 795 105.17 38.78 -9.51
CA ILE A 795 105.01 37.34 -9.33
C ILE A 795 104.97 37.05 -7.83
N ALA A 796 103.87 36.45 -7.34
CA ALA A 796 103.64 36.27 -5.91
C ALA A 796 104.78 35.54 -5.20
N GLN A 797 105.35 34.51 -5.83
CA GLN A 797 106.48 33.74 -5.31
C GLN A 797 107.77 34.57 -5.17
N GLU A 798 107.94 35.61 -6.00
CA GLU A 798 109.09 36.53 -5.91
C GLU A 798 108.86 37.62 -4.84
N VAL A 799 107.60 38.02 -4.63
CA VAL A 799 107.22 39.04 -3.63
C VAL A 799 107.24 38.48 -2.21
N GLN A 800 106.77 37.25 -2.02
CA GLN A 800 106.58 36.63 -0.70
C GLN A 800 107.81 36.67 0.22
N PRO A 801 109.06 36.37 -0.22
CA PRO A 801 110.23 36.45 0.66
C PRO A 801 110.66 37.90 1.00
N ILE A 802 110.12 38.91 0.31
CA ILE A 802 110.46 40.33 0.51
C ILE A 802 109.41 41.00 1.41
N ILE A 803 108.13 40.89 1.02
CA ILE A 803 106.97 41.41 1.77
C ILE A 803 105.94 40.29 1.83
N ASN A 804 105.94 39.53 2.92
CA ASN A 804 105.15 38.31 3.03
C ASN A 804 103.64 38.60 3.20
N GLU A 805 103.30 39.65 3.94
CA GLU A 805 101.95 40.01 4.39
C GLU A 805 101.01 40.32 3.22
N ILE A 806 101.54 40.81 2.10
CA ILE A 806 100.75 41.15 0.92
C ILE A 806 100.55 39.96 -0.02
N VAL A 807 101.05 38.76 0.31
CA VAL A 807 100.87 37.55 -0.48
C VAL A 807 99.86 36.62 0.19
N HIS A 808 98.78 36.30 -0.51
CA HIS A 808 97.70 35.44 -0.01
C HIS A 808 97.68 34.10 -0.74
N GLU A 809 97.57 33.01 0.04
CA GLU A 809 97.40 31.64 -0.45
C GLU A 809 95.91 31.29 -0.53
N ALA A 810 95.44 30.81 -1.69
CA ALA A 810 94.09 30.31 -1.88
C ALA A 810 93.92 28.92 -1.22
N GLY A 811 92.69 28.63 -0.77
CA GLY A 811 92.32 27.32 -0.23
C GLY A 811 92.08 26.24 -1.29
N ASP A 812 92.54 26.45 -2.53
CA ASP A 812 92.45 25.44 -3.59
C ASP A 812 93.52 24.36 -3.41
N LYS A 813 93.35 23.22 -4.11
CA LYS A 813 94.27 22.09 -4.02
C LYS A 813 95.71 22.47 -4.34
N ASP A 814 95.88 23.44 -5.23
CA ASP A 814 97.18 23.85 -5.76
C ASP A 814 97.81 25.01 -4.97
N LYS A 815 97.13 25.53 -3.93
CA LYS A 815 97.60 26.61 -3.05
C LYS A 815 98.03 27.85 -3.84
N THR A 816 97.16 28.31 -4.72
CA THR A 816 97.45 29.42 -5.64
C THR A 816 97.78 30.69 -4.85
N LEU A 817 98.96 31.28 -5.12
CA LEU A 817 99.41 32.52 -4.48
C LEU A 817 98.96 33.76 -5.26
N SER A 818 98.55 34.80 -4.55
CA SER A 818 98.09 36.08 -5.09
C SER A 818 98.74 37.26 -4.35
N VAL A 819 98.90 38.42 -5.00
CA VAL A 819 99.49 39.63 -4.40
C VAL A 819 98.43 40.72 -4.21
N SER A 820 98.36 41.28 -3.02
CA SER A 820 97.53 42.44 -2.66
C SER A 820 98.24 43.74 -3.04
N TYR A 821 97.93 44.25 -4.24
CA TYR A 821 98.47 45.53 -4.70
C TYR A 821 97.95 46.72 -3.88
N THR A 822 96.79 46.61 -3.24
CA THR A 822 96.25 47.66 -2.36
C THR A 822 97.05 47.76 -1.08
N GLU A 823 97.48 46.63 -0.51
CA GLU A 823 98.34 46.62 0.68
C GLU A 823 99.81 46.96 0.35
N LEU A 824 100.22 46.86 -0.92
CA LEU A 824 101.51 47.38 -1.38
C LEU A 824 101.57 48.92 -1.37
N ILE A 825 100.43 49.62 -1.51
CA ILE A 825 100.40 51.08 -1.57
C ILE A 825 100.98 51.75 -0.30
N PRO A 826 100.59 51.38 0.94
CA PRO A 826 101.22 51.91 2.15
C PRO A 826 102.75 51.73 2.20
N VAL A 827 103.26 50.61 1.68
CA VAL A 827 104.71 50.37 1.58
C VAL A 827 105.35 51.35 0.61
N LEU A 828 104.74 51.54 -0.56
CA LEU A 828 105.18 52.53 -1.55
C LEU A 828 105.11 53.96 -1.01
N ILE A 829 104.09 54.32 -0.23
CA ILE A 829 103.97 55.64 0.42
C ILE A 829 105.16 55.87 1.36
N LYS A 830 105.46 54.89 2.22
CA LYS A 830 106.62 54.97 3.12
C LYS A 830 107.93 55.05 2.36
N ALA A 831 108.10 54.26 1.29
CA ALA A 831 109.27 54.34 0.42
C ALA A 831 109.45 55.72 -0.23
N ILE A 832 108.37 56.36 -0.68
CA ILE A 832 108.41 57.72 -1.25
C ILE A 832 108.74 58.75 -0.17
N GLN A 833 108.20 58.61 1.05
CA GLN A 833 108.54 59.49 2.17
C GLN A 833 110.02 59.41 2.53
N GLU A 834 110.57 58.19 2.61
CA GLU A 834 111.99 57.94 2.83
C GLU A 834 112.85 58.48 1.68
N GLN A 835 112.40 58.33 0.43
CA GLN A 835 113.07 58.89 -0.75
C GLN A 835 113.06 60.43 -0.77
N GLN A 836 111.95 61.07 -0.39
CA GLN A 836 111.85 62.53 -0.31
C GLN A 836 112.81 63.09 0.75
N ALA A 837 112.94 62.41 1.89
CA ALA A 837 113.90 62.79 2.91
C ALA A 837 115.36 62.76 2.37
N ILE A 838 115.70 61.78 1.54
CA ILE A 838 117.00 61.72 0.86
C ILE A 838 117.16 62.87 -0.14
N ILE A 839 116.12 63.20 -0.92
CA ILE A 839 116.16 64.32 -1.89
C ILE A 839 116.34 65.66 -1.17
N ASP A 840 115.62 65.90 -0.07
CA ASP A 840 115.73 67.14 0.70
C ASP A 840 117.15 67.28 1.28
N GLN A 841 117.74 66.17 1.76
CA GLN A 841 119.12 66.13 2.21
C GLN A 841 120.12 66.43 1.08
N GLN A 842 119.87 65.91 -0.13
CA GLN A 842 120.68 66.20 -1.31
C GLN A 842 120.55 67.67 -1.76
N ALA A 843 119.35 68.23 -1.77
CA ALA A 843 119.11 69.63 -2.12
C ALA A 843 119.81 70.59 -1.15
N GLN A 844 119.77 70.31 0.16
CA GLN A 844 120.52 71.06 1.15
C GLN A 844 122.04 70.99 0.90
N THR A 845 122.54 69.80 0.49
CA THR A 845 123.94 69.62 0.13
C THR A 845 124.34 70.45 -1.09
N ILE A 846 123.48 70.51 -2.12
CA ILE A 846 123.70 71.31 -3.34
C ILE A 846 123.69 72.81 -3.02
N GLN A 847 122.74 73.30 -2.22
CA GLN A 847 122.68 74.71 -1.83
C GLN A 847 123.93 75.16 -1.04
N ASN A 848 124.43 74.28 -0.17
CA ASN A 848 125.69 74.51 0.54
C ASN A 848 126.88 74.59 -0.44
N GLN A 849 126.90 73.77 -1.51
CA GLN A 849 127.92 73.80 -2.55
C GLN A 849 127.86 75.07 -3.43
N GLU A 850 126.65 75.52 -3.81
CA GLU A 850 126.47 76.75 -4.60
C GLU A 850 126.92 78.01 -3.84
N THR A 851 126.63 78.08 -2.54
CA THR A 851 127.06 79.20 -1.68
C THR A 851 128.58 79.27 -1.60
N ALA A 852 129.26 78.12 -1.46
CA ALA A 852 130.72 78.06 -1.46
C ALA A 852 131.35 78.47 -2.81
N SER A 853 130.69 78.17 -3.92
CA SER A 853 131.16 78.55 -5.27
C SER A 853 130.99 80.06 -5.56
N ALA A 854 129.93 80.68 -5.04
CA ALA A 854 129.73 82.13 -5.11
C ALA A 854 130.79 82.91 -4.31
N GLU A 855 131.17 82.42 -3.13
CA GLU A 855 132.27 82.99 -2.34
C GLU A 855 133.63 82.88 -3.06
N GLN A 856 133.91 81.74 -3.70
CA GLN A 856 135.12 81.59 -4.53
C GLN A 856 135.16 82.58 -5.72
N SER A 857 134.01 82.83 -6.36
CA SER A 857 133.92 83.79 -7.47
C SER A 857 134.16 85.23 -7.02
N GLN A 858 133.66 85.64 -5.84
CA GLN A 858 133.94 86.96 -5.28
C GLN A 858 135.42 87.17 -4.91
N VAL A 859 136.09 86.12 -4.39
CA VAL A 859 137.54 86.16 -4.12
C VAL A 859 138.35 86.30 -5.41
N LEU A 860 137.92 85.62 -6.49
CA LEU A 860 138.57 85.72 -7.79
C LEU A 860 138.41 87.11 -8.42
N GLU A 861 137.22 87.72 -8.29
CA GLU A 861 136.94 89.07 -8.79
C GLU A 861 137.72 90.15 -8.01
N ALA A 862 137.89 89.97 -6.70
CA ALA A 862 138.72 90.82 -5.86
C ALA A 862 140.23 90.72 -6.20
N LEU A 863 140.71 89.52 -6.56
CA LEU A 863 142.07 89.31 -7.06
C LEU A 863 142.28 89.99 -8.42
N LEU A 864 141.32 89.89 -9.34
CA LEU A 864 141.36 90.54 -10.65
C LEU A 864 141.47 92.07 -10.54
N LYS A 865 140.64 92.71 -9.69
CA LYS A 865 140.72 94.15 -9.43
C LYS A 865 142.05 94.59 -8.82
N ARG A 866 142.71 93.72 -8.04
CA ARG A 866 144.02 94.00 -7.43
C ARG A 866 145.16 93.93 -8.45
N VAL A 867 145.03 93.08 -9.48
CA VAL A 867 145.98 92.99 -10.60
C VAL A 867 145.85 94.22 -11.52
N GLU A 868 144.63 94.65 -11.86
CA GLU A 868 144.39 95.86 -12.66
C GLU A 868 144.91 97.15 -11.99
N ALA A 869 144.85 97.23 -10.65
CA ALA A 869 145.39 98.36 -9.90
C ALA A 869 146.94 98.44 -9.90
N LEU A 870 147.63 97.30 -10.05
CA LEU A 870 149.10 97.25 -10.07
C LEU A 870 149.67 97.67 -11.43
N GLU A 871 148.96 97.42 -12.53
CA GLU A 871 149.41 97.81 -13.88
C GLU A 871 149.33 99.32 -14.12
N LYS A 872 148.40 100.02 -13.44
CA LYS A 872 148.18 101.48 -13.57
C LYS A 872 149.26 102.34 -12.91
N ASN A 873 149.95 101.84 -11.88
CA ASN A 873 150.96 102.59 -11.13
C ASN A 873 152.35 102.68 -11.81
N LYS A 874 152.61 101.89 -12.86
CA LYS A 874 153.92 101.91 -13.56
C LYS A 874 154.10 103.09 -14.52
N HIS A 875 153.03 103.84 -14.85
CA HIS A 875 153.07 104.94 -15.84
C HIS A 875 153.28 106.34 -15.24
N ASN A 876 153.12 106.55 -13.92
CA ASN A 876 153.17 107.89 -13.30
C ASN A 876 154.54 108.32 -12.75
N ASP A 877 155.51 107.41 -12.59
CA ASP A 877 156.83 107.76 -12.01
C ASP A 877 157.83 108.40 -13.00
N LYS A 878 157.50 108.52 -14.29
CA LYS A 878 158.39 109.16 -15.29
C LYS A 878 158.19 110.67 -15.48
N ALA A 879 157.20 111.30 -14.86
CA ALA A 879 156.88 112.72 -15.10
C ALA A 879 157.24 113.69 -13.95
N VAL A 880 157.74 113.20 -12.79
CA VAL A 880 157.93 114.05 -11.59
C VAL A 880 159.41 114.41 -11.27
N MET A 881 160.39 113.87 -12.00
CA MET A 881 161.82 114.14 -11.76
C MET A 881 162.43 115.16 -12.74
N ALA A 882 161.88 116.38 -12.82
CA ALA A 882 162.50 117.47 -13.60
C ALA A 882 162.36 118.92 -13.06
N SER A 883 161.81 119.21 -11.87
CA SER A 883 161.77 120.62 -11.41
C SER A 883 161.81 120.85 -9.89
N ALA A 884 162.89 120.43 -9.22
CA ALA A 884 163.23 120.94 -7.89
C ALA A 884 164.73 121.21 -7.74
N THR A 885 165.23 122.13 -8.58
CA THR A 885 166.47 122.90 -8.35
C THR A 885 166.20 124.36 -8.68
N LYS A 886 165.58 125.10 -7.75
CA LYS A 886 165.72 126.56 -7.51
C LYS A 886 164.61 127.05 -6.56
N GLN A 887 164.83 126.93 -5.25
CA GLN A 887 164.78 128.08 -4.33
C GLN A 887 165.17 127.63 -2.91
N SER A 888 165.88 128.54 -2.27
CA SER A 888 166.66 128.47 -1.04
C SER A 888 165.83 128.59 0.25
N GLN A 889 166.22 127.78 1.23
CA GLN A 889 166.29 128.06 2.69
C GLN A 889 165.18 128.90 3.34
N GLN A 890 164.30 128.21 4.06
CA GLN A 890 164.07 128.40 5.50
C GLN A 890 164.00 127.02 6.18
#